data_AF-A0A8J5HZD8-F1
#
_entry.id   AF-A0A8J5HZD8-F1
#
_cell.length_a   1.000
_cell.length_b   1.000
_cell.length_c   1.000
_cell.angle_alpha   90.00
_cell.angle_beta   90.00
_cell.angle_gamma   90.00
#
_symmetry.space_group_name_H-M   'P 1'
#
loop_
_entity.id
_entity.type
_entity.pdbx_description
1 polymer ?
#
loop_
_entity_poly.entity_id
_entity_poly.type
_entity_poly.pdbx_seq_one_letter_code
_entity_poly.pdbx_strand_id
1 'polypeptide(L)'
;MYRKYRLKGALHDEQDIDVVSLKNYMNAQYFGEIGIGTPAQKFTVIFDTGSSNLWVPSSKCYFSVRFLTSCECFFYSASAGNLIILDEFLACYFHSKYKSSRSSTYKQNGKTVAIRYGTGEISGFLSQDHVAVGDLVGNDQVFVEATKEPSITFLLGKFDGILGLGFQEISVGNVTPVWYNMIEQGLVKEPAFSFWFNRNSEEGEGGEIVFGGVDPNHYKGEHTFVPVTQKGYWQFDMGDVLIDGQSTGFCAGGCAAIADSGSSLLAGPTTIIVEINQRIGAAGIVNQACKAVVVEYGQLILDLLLAQAQPGKICAQIGLCSFDGTHGIRPVIAIENVVYRNRDSSNRLQGDAMCTACEMAVVWMQNQLQLEGTQEHILNYINELCERLPSLMGESAVACGALASMPSIGFTIGDRVFELEPDQYVLKIGEGTAAQCISGFTAFDIPPPRGPLWILGDVFMGVYHSVFDFGNLQVGFAEAAYWKRLIPDMPCDSSSPRPQITEDWRQLNQSNRMADHPVHSIFFFPLPAAGHVIPMVDAASVFASRGATATILSPDPAPQLLADRLRKARHSGHQIDLLLLRQAADGDVSGRRQPPFLASPAYSFDLFRDLEKRFAEPLEIALLRHRPSCLVSDMFLPWTADSARRLAVPRLVFQSMGFFPHCVIDAVERHAAEQRELGTWIGERLAVPGLPHRIEMKRSQLHDSAGLRTEFSEFFDRVAESGRASHGEVVNSFYELEAEYAEHYRRVMGRRAWHIGPVSLVHDTAGIAGAKEAAAILTWLDSKPTETVVYVCFGSMGRMSEAQMGEITAGLAAAGHPYIWVTGGEGEQRSIVEEQRSVVEEQRSGLGLVVRGWAPQAAILGHRAVGGFVTHCGWNSVMEAVSAGVPMATWPLFAEQFYNEALVVDVLRVGVRVGAEVWGMAEEEKPVVARANIAAAVAQLMEEERGSEERKRRAAEMGRKAREAVAVGGSSYSEVDQLMSELSRLQLERSQQNL
;
A
#
# COMPACT_ATOMS: atom_id res chain seq x y z
N MET A 1 3.37 32.86 28.41
CA MET A 1 3.04 34.28 28.61
C MET A 1 3.16 34.98 27.24
N TYR A 2 2.12 34.93 26.41
CA TYR A 2 2.04 35.68 25.16
C TYR A 2 0.65 36.30 25.04
N ARG A 3 0.66 37.60 24.76
CA ARG A 3 -0.43 38.57 24.89
C ARG A 3 -1.46 38.42 23.76
N LYS A 4 -2.75 38.41 24.15
CA LYS A 4 -3.90 38.81 23.32
C LYS A 4 -3.67 40.22 22.75
N TYR A 5 -3.80 40.38 21.44
CA TYR A 5 -4.19 41.66 20.83
C TYR A 5 -5.67 41.57 20.46
N ARG A 6 -6.49 42.24 21.29
CA ARG A 6 -7.86 42.66 20.96
C ARG A 6 -7.75 43.90 20.07
N LEU A 7 -8.34 43.87 18.89
CA LEU A 7 -8.79 45.08 18.21
C LEU A 7 -10.26 45.28 18.57
N LYS A 8 -10.57 46.45 19.16
CA LYS A 8 -11.92 46.91 19.48
C LYS A 8 -12.16 48.22 18.74
N GLY A 9 -13.28 48.28 18.01
CA GLY A 9 -13.98 49.51 17.61
C GLY A 9 -14.61 49.36 16.21
N ALA A 10 -15.89 49.63 15.96
CA ALA A 10 -17.05 49.92 16.80
C ALA A 10 -18.33 49.79 15.93
N LEU A 11 -19.45 49.39 16.58
CA LEU A 11 -20.86 49.60 16.21
C LEU A 11 -21.52 48.71 15.12
N HIS A 12 -21.96 47.51 15.51
CA HIS A 12 -23.37 47.07 15.45
C HIS A 12 -23.58 45.85 16.37
N ASP A 13 -24.81 45.64 16.84
CA ASP A 13 -25.21 44.76 17.96
C ASP A 13 -24.50 43.40 18.00
N GLU A 14 -23.89 43.07 19.16
CA GLU A 14 -23.43 41.71 19.48
C GLU A 14 -24.66 40.80 19.62
N GLN A 15 -25.06 40.15 18.53
CA GLN A 15 -25.88 38.94 18.62
C GLN A 15 -25.00 37.84 19.22
N ASP A 16 -25.23 37.49 20.48
CA ASP A 16 -24.73 36.24 21.11
C ASP A 16 -25.27 35.05 20.28
N ILE A 17 -24.57 34.66 19.23
CA ILE A 17 -24.85 33.49 18.40
C ILE A 17 -23.81 32.44 18.79
N ASP A 18 -24.26 31.25 19.16
CA ASP A 18 -23.36 30.16 19.55
C ASP A 18 -22.78 29.49 18.30
N VAL A 19 -21.60 29.96 17.93
CA VAL A 19 -20.84 29.53 16.74
C VAL A 19 -19.83 28.45 17.13
N VAL A 20 -19.82 27.34 16.39
CA VAL A 20 -18.79 26.30 16.52
C VAL A 20 -17.98 26.22 15.22
N SER A 21 -16.68 26.50 15.35
CA SER A 21 -15.74 26.38 14.24
C SER A 21 -15.51 24.91 13.85
N LEU A 22 -15.54 24.65 12.54
CA LEU A 22 -15.28 23.35 11.93
C LEU A 22 -13.86 23.31 11.37
N LYS A 23 -13.20 22.16 11.48
CA LYS A 23 -11.95 21.87 10.80
C LYS A 23 -12.25 21.18 9.49
N ASN A 24 -11.54 21.57 8.43
CA ASN A 24 -11.65 20.98 7.11
C ASN A 24 -10.44 20.09 6.85
N TYR A 25 -10.70 18.84 6.45
CA TYR A 25 -9.69 17.92 5.96
C TYR A 25 -9.97 17.61 4.48
N MET A 26 -9.13 18.17 3.60
CA MET A 26 -9.10 17.95 2.15
C MET A 26 -10.43 18.22 1.42
N ASN A 27 -11.27 19.13 1.93
CA ASN A 27 -12.61 19.40 1.39
C ASN A 27 -13.49 18.14 1.31
N ALA A 28 -13.27 17.19 2.22
CA ALA A 28 -13.98 15.92 2.27
C ALA A 28 -14.47 15.53 3.68
N GLN A 29 -13.92 16.13 4.74
CA GLN A 29 -14.37 15.85 6.12
C GLN A 29 -14.38 17.15 6.93
N TYR A 30 -15.56 17.50 7.46
CA TYR A 30 -15.75 18.64 8.36
C TYR A 30 -16.12 18.13 9.75
N PHE A 31 -15.32 18.51 10.75
CA PHE A 31 -15.51 18.06 12.12
C PHE A 31 -15.24 19.18 13.11
N GLY A 32 -15.95 19.18 14.23
CA GLY A 32 -15.72 20.09 15.34
C GLY A 32 -15.50 19.36 16.65
N GLU A 33 -15.25 20.11 17.71
CA GLU A 33 -14.94 19.57 19.03
C GLU A 33 -16.18 19.60 19.94
N ILE A 34 -16.41 18.50 20.66
CA ILE A 34 -17.40 18.41 21.74
C ILE A 34 -16.73 17.96 23.04
N GLY A 35 -17.36 18.25 24.17
CA GLY A 35 -16.95 17.77 25.49
C GLY A 35 -17.99 16.82 26.09
N ILE A 36 -17.58 15.69 26.66
CA ILE A 36 -18.49 14.76 27.34
C ILE A 36 -18.01 14.52 28.77
N GLY A 37 -18.89 14.71 29.75
CA GLY A 37 -18.63 14.46 31.17
C GLY A 37 -18.19 15.67 32.00
N THR A 38 -17.99 15.45 33.31
CA THR A 38 -17.50 16.47 34.25
C THR A 38 -16.29 15.96 35.04
N PRO A 39 -15.07 16.48 34.82
CA PRO A 39 -14.72 17.49 33.83
C PRO A 39 -14.88 16.99 32.39
N ALA A 40 -15.14 17.91 31.46
CA ALA A 40 -15.37 17.60 30.05
C ALA A 40 -14.17 16.88 29.41
N GLN A 41 -14.43 15.71 28.83
CA GLN A 41 -13.50 14.94 28.01
C GLN A 41 -13.74 15.31 26.55
N LYS A 42 -12.71 15.81 25.85
CA LYS A 42 -12.84 16.33 24.49
C LYS A 42 -12.84 15.22 23.44
N PHE A 43 -13.70 15.35 22.44
CA PHE A 43 -13.79 14.48 21.27
C PHE A 43 -13.97 15.31 20.01
N THR A 44 -13.32 14.87 18.94
CA THR A 44 -13.56 15.41 17.60
C THR A 44 -14.71 14.63 16.96
N VAL A 45 -15.76 15.29 16.47
CA VAL A 45 -16.91 14.59 15.89
C VAL A 45 -17.36 15.22 14.58
N ILE A 46 -17.93 14.38 13.71
CA ILE A 46 -18.74 14.86 12.58
C ILE A 46 -20.10 15.28 13.12
N PHE A 47 -20.55 16.47 12.75
CA PHE A 47 -21.91 16.93 12.96
C PHE A 47 -22.75 16.46 11.76
N ASP A 48 -23.54 15.43 11.96
CA ASP A 48 -24.10 14.61 10.88
C ASP A 48 -25.63 14.74 10.83
N THR A 49 -26.17 15.44 9.82
CA THR A 49 -27.62 15.55 9.61
C THR A 49 -28.26 14.27 9.04
N GLY A 50 -27.46 13.34 8.51
CA GLY A 50 -27.87 12.02 8.03
C GLY A 50 -28.05 10.98 9.15
N SER A 51 -27.65 11.26 10.39
CA SER A 51 -27.85 10.36 11.54
C SER A 51 -28.35 11.08 12.79
N SER A 52 -28.76 10.32 13.82
CA SER A 52 -29.46 10.90 15.00
C SER A 52 -28.89 10.51 16.35
N ASN A 53 -27.86 9.66 16.35
CA ASN A 53 -27.21 9.19 17.57
C ASN A 53 -25.91 9.96 17.77
N LEU A 54 -25.62 10.34 19.01
CA LEU A 54 -24.26 10.67 19.44
C LEU A 54 -23.56 9.36 19.83
N TRP A 55 -22.36 9.12 19.32
CA TRP A 55 -21.49 8.05 19.80
C TRP A 55 -20.03 8.47 19.84
N VAL A 56 -19.31 7.93 20.82
CA VAL A 56 -17.85 8.07 20.94
C VAL A 56 -17.23 6.74 21.40
N PRO A 57 -15.94 6.48 21.10
CA PRO A 57 -15.26 5.28 21.51
C PRO A 57 -15.25 5.16 23.04
N SER A 58 -15.62 3.99 23.55
CA SER A 58 -15.60 3.71 24.98
C SER A 58 -14.18 3.38 25.45
N SER A 59 -13.86 3.73 26.69
CA SER A 59 -12.73 3.11 27.39
C SER A 59 -12.84 1.58 27.44
N LYS A 60 -14.06 1.02 27.35
CA LYS A 60 -14.35 -0.42 27.26
C LYS A 60 -14.19 -1.01 25.86
N CYS A 61 -13.81 -0.21 24.86
CA CYS A 61 -13.36 -0.72 23.58
C CYS A 61 -11.96 -1.36 23.76
N TYR A 62 -11.97 -2.63 24.18
CA TYR A 62 -10.81 -3.49 24.42
C TYR A 62 -10.84 -4.71 23.50
N PHE A 63 -9.65 -5.21 23.15
CA PHE A 63 -9.47 -6.54 22.55
C PHE A 63 -10.05 -7.59 23.51
N SER A 64 -11.20 -8.19 23.19
CA SER A 64 -11.80 -9.22 24.03
C SER A 64 -11.07 -10.56 23.87
N VAL A 65 -9.89 -10.73 24.48
CA VAL A 65 -9.46 -12.08 24.91
C VAL A 65 -10.22 -12.42 26.19
N ARG A 66 -11.46 -12.87 26.07
CA ARG A 66 -12.12 -13.50 27.22
C ARG A 66 -11.53 -14.89 27.39
N PHE A 67 -10.59 -15.01 28.35
CA PHE A 67 -10.25 -16.27 29.00
C PHE A 67 -11.55 -16.92 29.50
N LEU A 68 -12.07 -17.92 28.78
CA LEU A 68 -13.11 -18.81 29.29
C LEU A 68 -12.43 -20.05 29.83
N THR A 69 -12.27 -20.06 31.15
CA THR A 69 -11.94 -21.22 31.96
C THR A 69 -13.14 -22.17 32.04
N SER A 70 -13.30 -23.08 31.08
CA SER A 70 -13.90 -24.41 31.29
C SER A 70 -14.05 -25.15 29.95
N CYS A 71 -13.51 -26.37 29.91
CA CYS A 71 -13.77 -27.37 28.88
C CYS A 71 -15.26 -27.50 28.56
N GLU A 72 -15.64 -27.32 27.30
CA GLU A 72 -16.52 -28.24 26.57
C GLU A 72 -16.65 -27.82 25.08
N CYS A 73 -16.78 -28.85 24.23
CA CYS A 73 -17.17 -28.83 22.81
C CYS A 73 -16.07 -28.67 21.73
N PHE A 74 -15.29 -29.76 21.57
CA PHE A 74 -15.08 -30.38 20.26
C PHE A 74 -16.43 -30.95 19.76
N PHE A 75 -16.85 -30.69 18.51
CA PHE A 75 -17.56 -31.57 17.54
C PHE A 75 -18.23 -30.77 16.39
N TYR A 76 -17.79 -31.00 15.13
CA TYR A 76 -18.40 -30.72 13.79
C TYR A 76 -18.62 -29.25 13.34
N SER A 77 -18.41 -28.83 12.08
CA SER A 77 -18.26 -29.49 10.77
C SER A 77 -17.45 -28.60 9.80
N ALA A 78 -16.54 -29.21 9.04
CA ALA A 78 -15.84 -28.60 7.91
C ALA A 78 -16.78 -28.50 6.69
N SER A 79 -17.46 -27.37 6.49
CA SER A 79 -18.07 -26.97 5.21
C SER A 79 -18.80 -25.62 5.29
N ALA A 80 -18.06 -24.54 5.54
CA ALA A 80 -18.43 -23.18 5.12
C ALA A 80 -17.18 -22.31 5.22
N GLY A 81 -16.57 -22.00 4.07
CA GLY A 81 -15.47 -21.05 3.97
C GLY A 81 -15.96 -19.62 4.14
N ASN A 82 -16.20 -19.20 5.37
CA ASN A 82 -16.38 -17.79 5.70
C ASN A 82 -15.20 -17.32 6.55
N LEU A 83 -14.40 -16.45 5.94
CA LEU A 83 -13.43 -15.56 6.55
C LEU A 83 -14.17 -14.69 7.60
N ILE A 84 -13.86 -14.86 8.88
CA ILE A 84 -14.31 -13.91 9.91
C ILE A 84 -13.36 -12.71 9.83
N ILE A 85 -13.88 -11.60 9.32
CA ILE A 85 -13.18 -10.33 9.10
C ILE A 85 -12.77 -9.75 10.48
N LEU A 86 -11.46 -9.54 10.70
CA LEU A 86 -10.89 -8.91 11.91
C LEU A 86 -10.85 -7.37 11.80
N ASP A 87 -11.86 -6.75 11.21
CA ASP A 87 -12.01 -5.29 11.18
C ASP A 87 -12.47 -4.72 12.54
N GLU A 88 -12.96 -5.57 13.46
CA GLU A 88 -13.79 -5.16 14.60
C GLU A 88 -13.16 -4.22 15.66
N PHE A 89 -11.83 -3.99 15.69
CA PHE A 89 -11.20 -3.39 16.89
C PHE A 89 -9.99 -2.46 16.70
N LEU A 90 -9.50 -2.18 15.49
CA LEU A 90 -8.32 -1.31 15.30
C LEU A 90 -8.61 0.19 15.41
N ALA A 91 -9.78 0.67 14.97
CA ALA A 91 -10.17 2.08 14.98
C ALA A 91 -10.10 2.68 16.40
N CYS A 92 -10.66 1.98 17.38
CA CYS A 92 -10.61 2.36 18.79
C CYS A 92 -9.20 2.60 19.36
N TYR A 93 -8.10 2.12 18.74
CA TYR A 93 -6.75 2.41 19.25
C TYR A 93 -6.29 3.84 18.94
N PHE A 94 -6.74 4.41 17.82
CA PHE A 94 -6.26 5.69 17.30
C PHE A 94 -7.11 6.89 17.73
N HIS A 95 -8.30 6.65 18.27
CA HIS A 95 -9.23 7.68 18.72
C HIS A 95 -9.26 7.88 20.24
N SER A 96 -9.71 9.07 20.62
CA SER A 96 -9.99 9.42 22.01
C SER A 96 -11.06 8.50 22.59
N LYS A 97 -10.89 8.07 23.85
CA LYS A 97 -11.83 7.16 24.52
C LYS A 97 -12.51 7.82 25.71
N TYR A 98 -13.82 7.66 25.77
CA TYR A 98 -14.65 8.07 26.89
C TYR A 98 -14.43 7.22 28.14
N LYS A 99 -14.03 7.87 29.23
CA LYS A 99 -13.78 7.25 30.53
C LYS A 99 -14.88 7.67 31.49
N SER A 100 -15.93 6.86 31.60
CA SER A 100 -17.03 7.07 32.55
C SER A 100 -16.54 7.21 33.99
N SER A 101 -15.50 6.47 34.39
CA SER A 101 -14.89 6.57 35.73
C SER A 101 -14.25 7.91 36.06
N ARG A 102 -14.05 8.79 35.08
CA ARG A 102 -13.46 10.13 35.25
C ARG A 102 -14.48 11.25 35.20
N SER A 103 -15.76 10.94 35.00
CA SER A 103 -16.85 11.91 34.97
C SER A 103 -17.71 11.80 36.22
N SER A 104 -17.88 12.90 36.96
CA SER A 104 -18.74 12.96 38.14
C SER A 104 -20.24 13.01 37.80
N THR A 105 -20.58 13.36 36.56
CA THR A 105 -21.97 13.51 36.07
C THR A 105 -22.45 12.29 35.28
N TYR A 106 -21.61 11.26 35.16
CA TYR A 106 -21.93 10.02 34.48
C TYR A 106 -23.09 9.27 35.14
N LYS A 107 -24.05 8.85 34.32
CA LYS A 107 -25.15 7.95 34.68
C LYS A 107 -25.10 6.70 33.78
N GLN A 108 -25.01 5.54 34.42
CA GLN A 108 -24.97 4.26 33.72
C GLN A 108 -26.35 3.91 33.16
N ASN A 109 -26.42 3.58 31.86
CA ASN A 109 -27.63 3.04 31.22
C ASN A 109 -27.42 1.56 30.83
N GLY A 110 -26.37 1.25 30.08
CA GLY A 110 -25.89 -0.11 29.82
C GLY A 110 -26.68 -0.93 28.79
N LYS A 111 -27.75 -0.38 28.18
CA LYS A 111 -28.48 -1.03 27.10
C LYS A 111 -27.61 -1.15 25.84
N THR A 112 -27.37 -2.36 25.37
CA THR A 112 -26.58 -2.61 24.15
C THR A 112 -27.29 -2.07 22.90
N VAL A 113 -26.52 -1.48 22.00
CA VAL A 113 -27.00 -0.96 20.70
C VAL A 113 -25.94 -1.20 19.62
N ALA A 114 -26.39 -1.30 18.37
CA ALA A 114 -25.54 -1.35 17.19
C ALA A 114 -26.11 -0.42 16.12
N ILE A 115 -25.26 0.38 15.48
CA ILE A 115 -25.63 1.38 14.48
C ILE A 115 -24.89 1.06 13.19
N ARG A 116 -25.64 0.92 12.10
CA ARG A 116 -25.12 0.61 10.78
C ARG A 116 -25.22 1.84 9.87
N TYR A 117 -24.08 2.27 9.36
CA TYR A 117 -23.90 3.33 8.37
C TYR A 117 -23.70 2.74 6.97
N GLY A 118 -23.72 3.58 5.94
CA GLY A 118 -23.55 3.15 4.54
C GLY A 118 -22.25 2.38 4.27
N THR A 119 -21.15 2.76 4.93
CA THR A 119 -19.81 2.17 4.75
C THR A 119 -19.20 1.61 6.04
N GLY A 120 -19.98 1.47 7.14
CA GLY A 120 -19.44 0.97 8.41
C GLY A 120 -20.49 0.66 9.46
N GLU A 121 -20.09 0.02 10.55
CA GLU A 121 -20.97 -0.29 11.68
C GLU A 121 -20.24 -0.06 13.00
N ILE A 122 -20.95 0.40 14.02
CA ILE A 122 -20.45 0.49 15.40
C ILE A 122 -21.38 -0.29 16.33
N SER A 123 -20.83 -0.91 17.37
CA SER A 123 -21.62 -1.56 18.42
C SER A 123 -21.08 -1.24 19.81
N GLY A 124 -21.99 -1.09 20.76
CA GLY A 124 -21.68 -0.54 22.06
C GLY A 124 -22.84 -0.63 23.03
N PHE A 125 -22.86 0.26 24.01
CA PHE A 125 -23.95 0.38 24.95
C PHE A 125 -24.27 1.85 25.22
N LEU A 126 -25.52 2.12 25.60
CA LEU A 126 -25.96 3.45 25.97
C LEU A 126 -25.34 3.87 27.30
N SER A 127 -24.98 5.14 27.37
CA SER A 127 -24.51 5.84 28.55
C SER A 127 -25.13 7.23 28.58
N GLN A 128 -25.11 7.87 29.74
CA GLN A 128 -25.67 9.21 29.89
C GLN A 128 -24.70 10.11 30.63
N ASP A 129 -24.51 11.33 30.13
CA ASP A 129 -23.67 12.35 30.77
C ASP A 129 -24.01 13.75 30.24
N HIS A 130 -23.30 14.78 30.71
CA HIS A 130 -23.38 16.14 30.17
C HIS A 130 -22.54 16.24 28.90
N VAL A 131 -23.09 16.86 27.86
CA VAL A 131 -22.43 17.07 26.57
C VAL A 131 -22.36 18.56 26.30
N ALA A 132 -21.14 19.05 26.05
CA ALA A 132 -20.85 20.42 25.70
C ALA A 132 -20.55 20.53 24.20
N VAL A 133 -21.18 21.49 23.52
CA VAL A 133 -20.96 21.84 22.11
C VAL A 133 -20.75 23.36 22.05
N GLY A 134 -19.51 23.80 21.78
CA GLY A 134 -19.16 25.21 22.02
C GLY A 134 -19.36 25.60 23.48
N ASP A 135 -20.09 26.70 23.72
CA ASP A 135 -20.46 27.17 25.06
C ASP A 135 -21.79 26.56 25.58
N LEU A 136 -22.50 25.78 24.75
CA LEU A 136 -23.77 25.12 25.10
C LEU A 136 -23.51 23.81 25.85
N VAL A 137 -24.05 23.68 27.07
CA VAL A 137 -23.93 22.45 27.88
C VAL A 137 -25.30 21.79 28.04
N GLY A 138 -25.53 20.74 27.26
CA GLY A 138 -26.69 19.86 27.36
C GLY A 138 -26.54 18.90 28.54
N ASN A 139 -27.46 18.95 29.49
CA ASN A 139 -27.47 18.03 30.62
C ASN A 139 -28.12 16.70 30.21
N ASP A 140 -27.74 15.63 30.91
CA ASP A 140 -28.42 14.32 30.83
C ASP A 140 -28.57 13.74 29.41
N GLN A 141 -27.61 14.02 28.52
CA GLN A 141 -27.59 13.48 27.16
C GLN A 141 -27.26 11.99 27.17
N VAL A 142 -28.10 11.19 26.52
CA VAL A 142 -27.85 9.77 26.28
C VAL A 142 -27.06 9.59 24.98
N PHE A 143 -25.98 8.82 25.01
CA PHE A 143 -25.10 8.57 23.87
C PHE A 143 -24.61 7.12 23.89
N VAL A 144 -24.03 6.67 22.77
CA VAL A 144 -23.44 5.34 22.67
C VAL A 144 -21.95 5.40 23.04
N GLU A 145 -21.56 4.59 24.00
CA GLU A 145 -20.18 4.20 24.22
C GLU A 145 -19.86 3.04 23.28
N ALA A 146 -19.18 3.33 22.17
CA ALA A 146 -18.81 2.33 21.17
C ALA A 146 -17.73 1.38 21.73
N THR A 147 -18.02 0.08 21.71
CA THR A 147 -17.12 -0.98 22.17
C THR A 147 -16.48 -1.77 21.02
N LYS A 148 -17.04 -1.62 19.81
CA LYS A 148 -16.50 -2.12 18.56
C LYS A 148 -16.83 -1.15 17.43
N GLU A 149 -15.90 -0.99 16.51
CA GLU A 149 -16.02 -0.11 15.34
C GLU A 149 -15.42 -0.82 14.11
N PRO A 150 -16.03 -1.93 13.62
CA PRO A 150 -15.62 -2.63 12.40
C PRO A 150 -15.86 -1.78 11.15
N SER A 151 -14.94 -0.86 10.83
CA SER A 151 -14.86 -0.28 9.48
C SER A 151 -13.57 0.50 9.25
N ILE A 152 -13.01 0.34 8.04
CA ILE A 152 -11.91 1.16 7.53
C ILE A 152 -12.25 2.66 7.48
N THR A 153 -13.54 3.00 7.32
CA THR A 153 -14.04 4.39 7.36
C THR A 153 -13.68 5.06 8.68
N PHE A 154 -13.85 4.35 9.79
CA PHE A 154 -13.50 4.87 11.12
C PHE A 154 -11.99 4.82 11.36
N LEU A 155 -11.27 3.80 10.87
CA LEU A 155 -9.81 3.73 11.01
C LEU A 155 -9.05 4.88 10.31
N LEU A 156 -9.52 5.32 9.15
CA LEU A 156 -8.90 6.40 8.37
C LEU A 156 -9.44 7.80 8.72
N GLY A 157 -10.59 7.87 9.39
CA GLY A 157 -11.22 9.12 9.81
C GLY A 157 -10.37 9.96 10.75
N LYS A 158 -10.35 11.28 10.56
CA LYS A 158 -9.67 12.25 11.46
C LYS A 158 -10.54 12.70 12.65
N PHE A 159 -11.68 12.04 12.85
CA PHE A 159 -12.63 12.29 13.93
C PHE A 159 -12.71 11.09 14.88
N ASP A 160 -13.11 11.31 16.12
CA ASP A 160 -13.28 10.29 17.15
C ASP A 160 -14.69 9.65 17.11
N GLY A 161 -15.74 10.41 16.76
CA GLY A 161 -17.12 9.90 16.75
C GLY A 161 -18.08 10.73 15.90
N ILE A 162 -19.39 10.46 16.01
CA ILE A 162 -20.43 11.17 15.26
C ILE A 162 -21.44 11.76 16.24
N LEU A 163 -21.83 13.02 16.01
CA LEU A 163 -22.96 13.69 16.66
C LEU A 163 -24.09 13.86 15.64
N GLY A 164 -25.10 13.00 15.74
CA GLY A 164 -26.27 13.06 14.86
C GLY A 164 -27.19 14.27 15.14
N LEU A 165 -27.56 14.98 14.07
CA LEU A 165 -28.46 16.14 14.01
C LEU A 165 -29.77 15.84 13.24
N GLY A 166 -29.97 14.60 12.83
CA GLY A 166 -31.23 14.11 12.26
C GLY A 166 -32.34 13.91 13.30
N PHE A 167 -33.48 13.38 12.84
CA PHE A 167 -34.67 13.25 13.67
C PHE A 167 -34.68 11.98 14.55
N GLN A 168 -35.28 12.06 15.73
CA GLN A 168 -35.33 10.93 16.67
C GLN A 168 -35.93 9.63 16.08
N GLU A 169 -36.79 9.74 15.07
CA GLU A 169 -37.45 8.63 14.38
C GLU A 169 -36.47 7.58 13.81
N ILE A 170 -35.25 7.98 13.45
CA ILE A 170 -34.20 7.08 12.96
C ILE A 170 -33.12 6.78 14.02
N SER A 171 -33.28 7.31 15.24
CA SER A 171 -32.33 7.10 16.34
C SER A 171 -32.39 5.67 16.86
N VAL A 172 -31.25 4.99 16.82
CA VAL A 172 -31.12 3.63 17.34
C VAL A 172 -31.36 3.65 18.85
N GLY A 173 -32.25 2.77 19.30
CA GLY A 173 -32.65 2.67 20.70
C GLY A 173 -33.68 3.72 21.14
N ASN A 174 -34.24 4.49 20.20
CA ASN A 174 -35.17 5.61 20.43
C ASN A 174 -34.59 6.68 21.37
N VAL A 175 -33.31 6.98 21.19
CA VAL A 175 -32.56 7.93 22.03
C VAL A 175 -32.83 9.35 21.56
N THR A 176 -33.09 10.26 22.50
CA THR A 176 -33.26 11.70 22.22
C THR A 176 -31.95 12.29 21.67
N PRO A 177 -31.93 12.83 20.44
CA PRO A 177 -30.74 13.47 19.87
C PRO A 177 -30.28 14.70 20.67
N VAL A 178 -29.01 15.07 20.52
CA VAL A 178 -28.42 16.24 21.21
C VAL A 178 -29.19 17.52 20.92
N TRP A 179 -29.55 17.73 19.66
CA TRP A 179 -30.33 18.87 19.21
C TRP A 179 -31.68 19.02 19.93
N TYR A 180 -32.39 17.91 20.16
CA TYR A 180 -33.68 17.92 20.85
C TYR A 180 -33.50 18.35 22.30
N ASN A 181 -32.49 17.81 22.99
CA ASN A 181 -32.17 18.19 24.36
C ASN A 181 -31.77 19.67 24.48
N MET A 182 -31.04 20.22 23.50
CA MET A 182 -30.70 21.66 23.48
C MET A 182 -31.95 22.54 23.40
N ILE A 183 -32.92 22.18 22.55
CA ILE A 183 -34.19 22.90 22.44
C ILE A 183 -35.02 22.74 23.72
N GLU A 184 -35.21 21.51 24.21
CA GLU A 184 -36.03 21.22 25.38
C GLU A 184 -35.50 21.88 26.66
N GLN A 185 -34.18 22.03 26.76
CA GLN A 185 -33.51 22.70 27.89
C GLN A 185 -33.41 24.22 27.70
N GLY A 186 -33.92 24.78 26.59
CA GLY A 186 -33.91 26.21 26.32
C GLY A 186 -32.51 26.78 26.12
N LEU A 187 -31.57 25.97 25.60
CA LEU A 187 -30.18 26.35 25.39
C LEU A 187 -29.98 27.15 24.10
N VAL A 188 -30.90 27.06 23.15
CA VAL A 188 -30.85 27.75 21.86
C VAL A 188 -32.00 28.74 21.72
N LYS A 189 -31.74 29.88 21.05
CA LYS A 189 -32.72 30.96 20.87
C LYS A 189 -33.82 30.58 19.88
N GLU A 190 -33.42 30.03 18.75
CA GLU A 190 -34.33 29.57 17.70
C GLU A 190 -34.20 28.06 17.52
N PRO A 191 -35.28 27.34 17.20
CA PRO A 191 -35.22 25.91 16.87
C PRO A 191 -34.69 25.70 15.43
N ALA A 192 -33.53 26.28 15.11
CA ALA A 192 -32.85 26.12 13.84
C ALA A 192 -31.33 26.04 14.03
N PHE A 193 -30.65 25.35 13.13
CA PHE A 193 -29.19 25.38 13.03
C PHE A 193 -28.77 25.50 11.57
N SER A 194 -27.56 25.99 11.32
CA SER A 194 -27.07 26.20 9.96
C SER A 194 -25.60 25.84 9.79
N PHE A 195 -25.25 25.44 8.56
CA PHE A 195 -23.91 25.08 8.16
C PHE A 195 -23.39 26.03 7.08
N TRP A 196 -22.16 26.49 7.28
CA TRP A 196 -21.33 27.17 6.30
C TRP A 196 -20.01 26.40 6.18
N PHE A 197 -19.76 25.73 5.05
CA PHE A 197 -18.47 25.08 4.81
C PHE A 197 -17.54 26.00 4.04
N ASN A 198 -16.34 26.24 4.58
CA ASN A 198 -15.33 27.06 3.93
C ASN A 198 -14.35 26.18 3.13
N ARG A 199 -14.57 26.11 1.81
CA ARG A 199 -13.72 25.32 0.89
C ARG A 199 -12.40 25.99 0.49
N ASN A 200 -12.17 27.25 0.87
CA ASN A 200 -11.02 28.09 0.46
C ASN A 200 -9.89 28.19 1.51
N SER A 201 -9.87 27.35 2.54
CA SER A 201 -9.00 27.56 3.69
C SER A 201 -7.56 27.05 3.49
N GLU A 202 -6.69 27.86 2.90
CA GLU A 202 -5.23 27.73 3.09
C GLU A 202 -4.82 28.00 4.57
N GLU A 203 -5.75 28.52 5.40
CA GLU A 203 -5.51 29.03 6.76
C GLU A 203 -6.08 28.17 7.92
N GLY A 204 -6.66 26.99 7.65
CA GLY A 204 -7.01 26.01 8.70
C GLY A 204 -8.38 26.14 9.38
N GLU A 205 -9.23 27.11 9.02
CA GLU A 205 -10.64 27.20 9.44
C GLU A 205 -11.57 26.65 8.34
N GLY A 206 -12.23 25.53 8.62
CA GLY A 206 -13.01 24.76 7.66
C GLY A 206 -14.46 25.18 7.47
N GLY A 207 -14.92 26.22 8.15
CA GLY A 207 -16.32 26.63 8.16
C GLY A 207 -16.88 26.65 9.57
N GLU A 208 -18.19 26.81 9.70
CA GLU A 208 -18.87 26.99 10.98
C GLU A 208 -20.26 26.35 10.99
N ILE A 209 -20.65 25.82 12.14
CA ILE A 209 -22.04 25.47 12.46
C ILE A 209 -22.57 26.47 13.48
N VAL A 210 -23.78 26.97 13.24
CA VAL A 210 -24.49 27.87 14.15
C VAL A 210 -25.67 27.14 14.74
N PHE A 211 -25.71 26.98 16.05
CA PHE A 211 -26.88 26.48 16.76
C PHE A 211 -27.75 27.64 17.22
N GLY A 212 -29.05 27.57 16.98
CA GLY A 212 -29.99 28.58 17.46
C GLY A 212 -30.20 29.79 16.54
N GLY A 213 -29.81 29.68 15.26
CA GLY A 213 -29.96 30.76 14.29
C GLY A 213 -29.12 30.58 13.03
N VAL A 214 -28.87 31.70 12.35
CA VAL A 214 -28.06 31.81 11.14
C VAL A 214 -27.15 33.05 11.24
N ASP A 215 -25.94 32.99 10.70
CA ASP A 215 -25.09 34.17 10.57
C ASP A 215 -25.30 34.81 9.17
N PRO A 216 -25.79 36.06 9.08
CA PRO A 216 -26.02 36.74 7.81
C PRO A 216 -24.75 36.97 6.97
N ASN A 217 -23.56 36.85 7.56
CA ASN A 217 -22.30 36.99 6.85
C ASN A 217 -21.88 35.73 6.09
N HIS A 218 -22.56 34.59 6.30
CA HIS A 218 -22.22 33.30 5.68
C HIS A 218 -22.98 32.98 4.40
N TYR A 219 -23.91 33.85 3.98
CA TYR A 219 -24.70 33.64 2.76
C TYR A 219 -25.01 34.94 2.04
N LYS A 220 -25.44 34.82 0.77
CA LYS A 220 -25.89 35.92 -0.08
C LYS A 220 -27.34 35.70 -0.49
N GLY A 221 -28.12 36.78 -0.49
CA GLY A 221 -29.54 36.74 -0.85
C GLY A 221 -30.40 36.08 0.23
N GLU A 222 -31.51 35.49 -0.19
CA GLU A 222 -32.46 34.79 0.67
C GLU A 222 -32.37 33.27 0.47
N HIS A 223 -32.68 32.50 1.52
CA HIS A 223 -32.76 31.05 1.43
C HIS A 223 -34.04 30.62 0.72
N THR A 224 -33.91 29.68 -0.22
CA THR A 224 -35.05 28.94 -0.76
C THR A 224 -35.37 27.80 0.19
N PHE A 225 -36.49 27.90 0.91
CA PHE A 225 -36.94 26.86 1.85
C PHE A 225 -37.86 25.84 1.18
N VAL A 226 -37.60 24.57 1.47
CA VAL A 226 -38.43 23.43 1.06
C VAL A 226 -38.82 22.60 2.28
N PRO A 227 -40.07 22.13 2.37
CA PRO A 227 -40.55 21.41 3.54
C PRO A 227 -39.92 20.02 3.63
N VAL A 228 -39.72 19.55 4.86
CA VAL A 228 -39.32 18.16 5.12
C VAL A 228 -40.47 17.23 4.79
N THR A 229 -40.25 16.29 3.87
CA THR A 229 -41.31 15.41 3.34
C THR A 229 -41.46 14.13 4.14
N GLN A 230 -40.37 13.63 4.71
CA GLN A 230 -40.38 12.45 5.57
C GLN A 230 -39.55 12.69 6.83
N LYS A 231 -40.25 12.83 7.96
CA LYS A 231 -39.63 12.99 9.27
C LYS A 231 -38.83 11.74 9.65
N GLY A 232 -37.53 11.91 9.74
CA GLY A 232 -36.54 10.84 9.92
C GLY A 232 -35.18 11.36 9.43
N TYR A 233 -35.12 11.67 8.15
CA TYR A 233 -34.01 12.41 7.55
C TYR A 233 -34.42 13.86 7.29
N TRP A 234 -33.45 14.73 7.05
CA TRP A 234 -33.69 16.06 6.47
C TRP A 234 -33.96 15.94 4.98
N GLN A 235 -35.00 15.17 4.66
CA GLN A 235 -35.43 14.82 3.31
C GLN A 235 -36.47 15.82 2.80
N PHE A 236 -36.34 16.26 1.56
CA PHE A 236 -37.28 17.14 0.87
C PHE A 236 -37.51 16.66 -0.57
N ASP A 237 -38.59 17.16 -1.19
CA ASP A 237 -38.85 16.90 -2.61
C ASP A 237 -37.94 17.80 -3.46
N MET A 238 -37.23 17.15 -4.37
CA MET A 238 -36.38 17.77 -5.39
C MET A 238 -37.03 17.57 -6.76
N GLY A 239 -36.84 18.54 -7.64
CA GLY A 239 -37.19 18.40 -9.05
C GLY A 239 -36.13 17.62 -9.82
N ASP A 240 -35.77 18.14 -10.99
CA ASP A 240 -34.88 17.46 -11.92
C ASP A 240 -33.40 17.78 -11.70
N VAL A 241 -32.54 16.92 -12.27
CA VAL A 241 -31.10 17.12 -12.40
C VAL A 241 -30.78 17.49 -13.85
N LEU A 242 -30.08 18.60 -14.02
CA LEU A 242 -29.77 19.20 -15.30
C LEU A 242 -28.27 19.12 -15.59
N ILE A 243 -27.90 18.86 -16.84
CA ILE A 243 -26.51 18.94 -17.34
C ILE A 243 -26.48 20.01 -18.44
N ASP A 244 -25.77 21.12 -18.23
CA ASP A 244 -25.82 22.33 -19.08
C ASP A 244 -27.26 22.80 -19.36
N GLY A 245 -28.09 22.82 -18.32
CA GLY A 245 -29.49 23.22 -18.40
C GLY A 245 -30.41 22.20 -19.11
N GLN A 246 -29.88 21.06 -19.57
CA GLN A 246 -30.68 20.00 -20.20
C GLN A 246 -31.10 18.94 -19.17
N SER A 247 -32.37 18.54 -19.22
CA SER A 247 -32.92 17.50 -18.36
C SER A 247 -32.22 16.15 -18.56
N THR A 248 -31.93 15.46 -17.46
CA THR A 248 -31.50 14.05 -17.47
C THR A 248 -32.68 13.08 -17.52
N GLY A 249 -33.92 13.59 -17.59
CA GLY A 249 -35.18 12.86 -17.77
C GLY A 249 -35.61 11.95 -16.61
N PHE A 250 -34.66 11.38 -15.88
CA PHE A 250 -34.90 10.40 -14.82
C PHE A 250 -35.56 11.04 -13.59
N CYS A 251 -35.10 12.23 -13.17
CA CYS A 251 -35.68 12.99 -12.06
C CYS A 251 -36.71 14.04 -12.53
N ALA A 252 -37.10 14.07 -13.80
CA ALA A 252 -38.05 15.05 -14.32
C ALA A 252 -39.45 14.92 -13.68
N GLY A 253 -39.81 13.72 -13.21
CA GLY A 253 -41.03 13.45 -12.44
C GLY A 253 -40.93 13.78 -10.94
N GLY A 254 -39.79 14.32 -10.50
CA GLY A 254 -39.44 14.54 -9.10
C GLY A 254 -38.61 13.41 -8.52
N CYS A 255 -37.60 13.77 -7.73
CA CYS A 255 -36.77 12.87 -6.93
C CYS A 255 -36.78 13.36 -5.48
N ALA A 256 -36.55 12.49 -4.50
CA ALA A 256 -36.28 12.94 -3.15
C ALA A 256 -34.82 13.40 -3.02
N ALA A 257 -34.52 14.27 -2.06
CA ALA A 257 -33.14 14.58 -1.69
C ALA A 257 -33.00 14.68 -0.16
N ILE A 258 -31.84 14.28 0.37
CA ILE A 258 -31.45 14.45 1.77
C ILE A 258 -30.27 15.41 1.81
N ALA A 259 -30.34 16.46 2.63
CA ALA A 259 -29.18 17.29 2.94
C ALA A 259 -28.38 16.63 4.08
N ASP A 260 -27.17 16.17 3.76
CA ASP A 260 -26.36 15.32 4.65
C ASP A 260 -24.96 15.91 4.86
N SER A 261 -24.77 16.62 5.97
CA SER A 261 -23.47 17.18 6.36
C SER A 261 -22.42 16.12 6.72
N GLY A 262 -22.83 14.85 6.92
CA GLY A 262 -21.95 13.72 7.20
C GLY A 262 -21.42 13.01 5.95
N SER A 263 -21.88 13.40 4.76
CA SER A 263 -21.44 12.85 3.46
C SER A 263 -20.62 13.85 2.67
N SER A 264 -19.53 13.38 2.04
CA SER A 264 -18.73 14.22 1.14
C SER A 264 -19.34 14.27 -0.27
N LEU A 265 -19.43 13.11 -0.93
CA LEU A 265 -19.88 13.02 -2.32
C LEU A 265 -21.39 13.21 -2.47
N LEU A 266 -21.81 13.67 -3.65
CA LEU A 266 -23.20 13.65 -4.11
C LEU A 266 -23.56 12.23 -4.53
N ALA A 267 -24.48 11.59 -3.82
CA ALA A 267 -24.92 10.24 -4.15
C ALA A 267 -26.27 10.29 -4.87
N GLY A 268 -26.39 9.65 -6.03
CA GLY A 268 -27.62 9.67 -6.83
C GLY A 268 -27.81 8.46 -7.74
N PRO A 269 -28.93 8.40 -8.48
CA PRO A 269 -29.26 7.29 -9.35
C PRO A 269 -28.18 7.00 -10.39
N THR A 270 -27.80 5.73 -10.56
CA THR A 270 -26.74 5.29 -11.49
C THR A 270 -27.01 5.79 -12.91
N THR A 271 -28.27 5.80 -13.34
CA THR A 271 -28.69 6.29 -14.66
C THR A 271 -28.21 7.71 -14.94
N ILE A 272 -28.28 8.60 -13.94
CA ILE A 272 -27.85 9.99 -14.06
C ILE A 272 -26.32 10.11 -13.92
N ILE A 273 -25.73 9.40 -12.94
CA ILE A 273 -24.28 9.45 -12.69
C ILE A 273 -23.47 9.01 -13.91
N VAL A 274 -23.96 8.02 -14.68
CA VAL A 274 -23.31 7.57 -15.91
C VAL A 274 -23.31 8.66 -17.00
N GLU A 275 -24.42 9.40 -17.15
CA GLU A 275 -24.47 10.54 -18.07
C GLU A 275 -23.53 11.67 -17.64
N ILE A 276 -23.47 11.96 -16.34
CA ILE A 276 -22.52 12.92 -15.76
C ILE A 276 -21.07 12.46 -16.04
N ASN A 277 -20.72 11.21 -15.71
CA ASN A 277 -19.39 10.66 -15.92
C ASN A 277 -18.95 10.75 -17.39
N GLN A 278 -19.84 10.47 -18.34
CA GLN A 278 -19.55 10.62 -19.76
C GLN A 278 -19.27 12.08 -20.12
N ARG A 279 -20.09 13.03 -19.64
CA ARG A 279 -19.98 14.46 -19.97
C ARG A 279 -18.78 15.14 -19.32
N ILE A 280 -18.35 14.70 -18.14
CA ILE A 280 -17.16 15.23 -17.45
C ILE A 280 -15.87 14.43 -17.78
N GLY A 281 -15.98 13.38 -18.59
CA GLY A 281 -14.85 12.53 -18.98
C GLY A 281 -14.30 11.64 -17.86
N ALA A 282 -15.12 11.31 -16.85
CA ALA A 282 -14.72 10.49 -15.72
C ALA A 282 -14.46 9.03 -16.10
N ALA A 283 -13.45 8.42 -15.50
CA ALA A 283 -13.18 6.99 -15.66
C ALA A 283 -14.35 6.15 -15.13
N GLY A 284 -14.71 5.10 -15.88
CA GLY A 284 -15.73 4.14 -15.50
C GLY A 284 -15.33 2.71 -15.86
N ILE A 285 -16.20 1.76 -15.50
CA ILE A 285 -16.04 0.33 -15.73
C ILE A 285 -16.97 -0.10 -16.87
N VAL A 286 -16.47 -0.99 -17.73
CA VAL A 286 -17.26 -1.60 -18.81
C VAL A 286 -18.28 -2.59 -18.24
N ASN A 287 -19.57 -2.33 -18.47
CA ASN A 287 -20.64 -3.24 -18.09
C ASN A 287 -21.09 -4.11 -19.28
N GLN A 288 -20.84 -5.42 -19.18
CA GLN A 288 -21.14 -6.37 -20.25
C GLN A 288 -22.65 -6.59 -20.47
N ALA A 289 -23.47 -6.51 -19.42
CA ALA A 289 -24.92 -6.61 -19.56
C ALA A 289 -25.49 -5.40 -20.30
N CYS A 290 -25.00 -4.20 -19.99
CA CYS A 290 -25.33 -2.96 -20.72
C CYS A 290 -24.94 -3.07 -22.19
N LYS A 291 -23.69 -3.47 -22.48
CA LYS A 291 -23.22 -3.70 -23.86
C LYS A 291 -24.09 -4.71 -24.60
N ALA A 292 -24.43 -5.84 -23.96
CA ALA A 292 -25.28 -6.86 -24.55
C ALA A 292 -26.69 -6.33 -24.85
N VAL A 293 -27.32 -5.58 -23.93
CA VAL A 293 -28.63 -4.96 -24.17
C VAL A 293 -28.58 -4.01 -25.37
N VAL A 294 -27.57 -3.15 -25.46
CA VAL A 294 -27.45 -2.19 -26.57
C VAL A 294 -27.24 -2.90 -27.90
N VAL A 295 -26.37 -3.91 -27.94
CA VAL A 295 -26.06 -4.66 -29.17
C VAL A 295 -27.23 -5.53 -29.62
N GLU A 296 -27.88 -6.26 -28.71
CA GLU A 296 -28.91 -7.25 -29.05
C GLU A 296 -30.31 -6.65 -29.15
N TYR A 297 -30.65 -5.68 -28.29
CA TYR A 297 -32.01 -5.14 -28.15
C TYR A 297 -32.10 -3.65 -28.48
N GLY A 298 -30.98 -2.95 -28.69
CA GLY A 298 -30.98 -1.49 -28.78
C GLY A 298 -31.88 -0.92 -29.88
N GLN A 299 -31.81 -1.49 -31.10
CA GLN A 299 -32.69 -1.07 -32.20
C GLN A 299 -34.17 -1.32 -31.88
N LEU A 300 -34.49 -2.47 -31.28
CA LEU A 300 -35.87 -2.82 -30.90
C LEU A 300 -36.43 -1.86 -29.84
N ILE A 301 -35.62 -1.51 -28.84
CA ILE A 301 -36.00 -0.54 -27.80
C ILE A 301 -36.28 0.82 -28.46
N LEU A 302 -35.41 1.27 -29.36
CA LEU A 302 -35.56 2.55 -30.05
C LEU A 302 -36.79 2.59 -30.95
N ASP A 303 -37.08 1.51 -31.68
CA ASP A 303 -38.27 1.39 -32.52
C ASP A 303 -39.55 1.43 -31.67
N LEU A 304 -39.55 0.79 -30.50
CA LEU A 304 -40.67 0.85 -29.56
C LEU A 304 -40.88 2.26 -28.99
N LEU A 305 -39.80 2.97 -28.65
CA LEU A 305 -39.87 4.37 -28.21
C LEU A 305 -40.42 5.29 -29.31
N LEU A 306 -39.97 5.13 -30.56
CA LEU A 306 -40.48 5.89 -31.70
C LEU A 306 -41.94 5.56 -32.03
N ALA A 307 -42.37 4.32 -31.76
CA ALA A 307 -43.77 3.91 -31.82
C ALA A 307 -44.61 4.42 -30.63
N GLN A 308 -44.06 5.29 -29.78
CA GLN A 308 -44.72 5.84 -28.58
C GLN A 308 -45.16 4.77 -27.57
N ALA A 309 -44.42 3.65 -27.47
CA ALA A 309 -44.61 2.69 -26.40
C ALA A 309 -44.33 3.35 -25.04
N GLN A 310 -45.03 2.90 -23.99
CA GLN A 310 -44.79 3.40 -22.63
C GLN A 310 -43.39 2.95 -22.16
N PRO A 311 -42.45 3.87 -21.87
CA PRO A 311 -41.05 3.53 -21.57
C PRO A 311 -40.89 2.48 -20.48
N GLY A 312 -41.62 2.61 -19.36
CA GLY A 312 -41.58 1.65 -18.25
C GLY A 312 -42.05 0.23 -18.59
N LYS A 313 -42.72 0.02 -19.73
CA LYS A 313 -43.19 -1.30 -20.17
C LYS A 313 -42.29 -1.95 -21.22
N ILE A 314 -41.36 -1.20 -21.81
CA ILE A 314 -40.56 -1.68 -22.95
C ILE A 314 -39.73 -2.91 -22.58
N CYS A 315 -39.01 -2.86 -21.45
CA CYS A 315 -38.16 -3.97 -21.01
C CYS A 315 -38.94 -5.25 -20.68
N ALA A 316 -40.20 -5.10 -20.24
CA ALA A 316 -41.11 -6.23 -20.04
C ALA A 316 -41.63 -6.79 -21.37
N GLN A 317 -41.97 -5.92 -22.33
CA GLN A 317 -42.46 -6.30 -23.66
C GLN A 317 -41.43 -7.08 -24.47
N ILE A 318 -40.14 -6.73 -24.35
CA ILE A 318 -39.04 -7.43 -25.01
C ILE A 318 -38.58 -8.69 -24.25
N GLY A 319 -39.17 -8.96 -23.08
CA GLY A 319 -38.90 -10.16 -22.28
C GLY A 319 -37.64 -10.11 -21.41
N LEU A 320 -37.01 -8.95 -21.24
CA LEU A 320 -35.86 -8.77 -20.34
C LEU A 320 -36.25 -8.58 -18.88
N CYS A 321 -37.45 -8.04 -18.62
CA CYS A 321 -38.00 -7.86 -17.27
C CYS A 321 -39.24 -8.74 -17.04
N SER A 322 -39.37 -9.29 -15.82
CA SER A 322 -40.52 -10.13 -15.45
C SER A 322 -41.79 -9.34 -15.10
N PHE A 323 -41.68 -8.03 -14.88
CA PHE A 323 -42.76 -7.16 -14.43
C PHE A 323 -42.84 -5.89 -15.29
N ASP A 324 -44.03 -5.29 -15.37
CA ASP A 324 -44.42 -4.21 -16.29
C ASP A 324 -43.98 -2.79 -15.86
N GLY A 325 -42.86 -2.67 -15.15
CA GLY A 325 -42.30 -1.39 -14.72
C GLY A 325 -42.97 -0.77 -13.49
N THR A 326 -43.77 -1.53 -12.73
CA THR A 326 -44.41 -1.07 -11.49
C THR A 326 -43.52 -1.14 -10.25
N HIS A 327 -42.31 -1.70 -10.37
CA HIS A 327 -41.27 -1.68 -9.35
C HIS A 327 -39.94 -1.29 -9.99
N GLY A 328 -39.45 -0.09 -9.66
CA GLY A 328 -38.23 0.48 -10.25
C GLY A 328 -36.97 -0.33 -9.99
N ILE A 329 -36.00 -0.13 -10.89
CA ILE A 329 -34.57 -0.48 -10.86
C ILE A 329 -34.15 -1.19 -9.56
N ARG A 330 -33.87 -2.49 -9.66
CA ARG A 330 -33.21 -3.23 -8.59
C ARG A 330 -31.72 -2.87 -8.57
N PRO A 331 -31.10 -2.75 -7.38
CA PRO A 331 -29.70 -2.34 -7.29
C PRO A 331 -28.79 -3.36 -7.99
N VAL A 332 -27.82 -2.87 -8.76
CA VAL A 332 -26.67 -3.67 -9.25
C VAL A 332 -25.78 -4.15 -8.07
N ILE A 333 -26.07 -3.68 -6.84
CA ILE A 333 -25.37 -4.02 -5.60
C ILE A 333 -26.34 -4.71 -4.62
N ALA A 334 -26.73 -5.94 -4.92
CA ALA A 334 -27.31 -6.85 -3.93
C ALA A 334 -26.25 -7.87 -3.49
N ILE A 335 -25.36 -7.44 -2.57
CA ILE A 335 -24.73 -8.38 -1.64
C ILE A 335 -25.20 -7.97 -0.24
N GLU A 336 -26.44 -8.34 0.09
CA GLU A 336 -26.78 -8.56 1.49
C GLU A 336 -26.25 -9.93 1.91
N ASN A 337 -25.66 -9.95 3.10
CA ASN A 337 -25.18 -11.12 3.79
C ASN A 337 -26.22 -12.26 3.82
N VAL A 338 -25.71 -13.46 3.58
CA VAL A 338 -26.40 -14.74 3.57
C VAL A 338 -27.16 -14.98 4.89
N VAL A 339 -28.48 -14.81 4.87
CA VAL A 339 -29.40 -15.61 5.70
C VAL A 339 -30.64 -15.93 4.87
N TYR A 340 -30.53 -16.98 4.07
CA TYR A 340 -31.52 -18.06 3.85
C TYR A 340 -31.13 -18.78 2.55
N ARG A 341 -30.56 -19.98 2.71
CA ARG A 341 -30.34 -20.92 1.59
C ARG A 341 -31.68 -21.25 0.95
N ASN A 342 -31.75 -21.16 -0.37
CA ASN A 342 -32.35 -22.21 -1.18
C ASN A 342 -31.66 -22.33 -2.55
N ARG A 343 -31.45 -23.59 -2.96
CA ARG A 343 -30.79 -24.02 -4.19
C ARG A 343 -31.73 -23.75 -5.38
N ASP A 344 -31.46 -22.71 -6.19
CA ASP A 344 -31.90 -22.56 -7.61
C ASP A 344 -31.58 -21.15 -8.21
N SER A 345 -30.41 -20.54 -7.90
CA SER A 345 -30.19 -19.10 -8.14
C SER A 345 -29.35 -18.68 -9.36
N SER A 346 -28.68 -19.59 -10.10
CA SER A 346 -27.75 -19.17 -11.16
C SER A 346 -28.43 -18.51 -12.38
N ASN A 347 -29.64 -18.96 -12.76
CA ASN A 347 -30.36 -18.38 -13.92
C ASN A 347 -31.15 -17.10 -13.59
N ARG A 348 -31.44 -16.80 -12.32
CA ARG A 348 -32.19 -15.59 -11.93
C ARG A 348 -31.31 -14.35 -11.84
N LEU A 349 -30.08 -14.49 -11.37
CA LEU A 349 -29.11 -13.39 -11.23
C LEU A 349 -28.75 -12.76 -12.58
N GLN A 350 -28.70 -13.55 -13.66
CA GLN A 350 -28.41 -13.06 -15.00
C GLN A 350 -29.60 -12.31 -15.63
N GLY A 351 -30.84 -12.70 -15.30
CA GLY A 351 -32.06 -12.01 -15.75
C GLY A 351 -32.25 -10.62 -15.12
N ASP A 352 -32.01 -10.48 -13.81
CA ASP A 352 -32.18 -9.21 -13.10
C ASP A 352 -31.16 -8.14 -13.55
N ALA A 353 -29.94 -8.54 -13.91
CA ALA A 353 -28.91 -7.64 -14.44
C ALA A 353 -29.24 -7.10 -15.84
N MET A 354 -29.77 -7.95 -16.73
CA MET A 354 -30.20 -7.54 -18.07
C MET A 354 -31.44 -6.65 -18.03
N CYS A 355 -32.37 -6.91 -17.10
CA CYS A 355 -33.53 -6.04 -16.86
C CYS A 355 -33.10 -4.62 -16.46
N THR A 356 -32.21 -4.51 -15.47
CA THR A 356 -31.69 -3.21 -15.00
C THR A 356 -30.95 -2.45 -16.10
N ALA A 357 -30.10 -3.14 -16.87
CA ALA A 357 -29.42 -2.58 -18.02
C ALA A 357 -30.40 -2.07 -19.10
N CYS A 358 -31.50 -2.78 -19.33
CA CYS A 358 -32.55 -2.34 -20.23
C CYS A 358 -33.26 -1.08 -19.73
N GLU A 359 -33.65 -1.03 -18.46
CA GLU A 359 -34.35 0.13 -17.91
C GLU A 359 -33.50 1.41 -18.01
N MET A 360 -32.20 1.31 -17.73
CA MET A 360 -31.26 2.43 -17.95
C MET A 360 -31.17 2.81 -19.43
N ALA A 361 -31.03 1.83 -20.34
CA ALA A 361 -30.95 2.07 -21.77
C ALA A 361 -32.20 2.75 -22.34
N VAL A 362 -33.40 2.37 -21.87
CA VAL A 362 -34.66 3.01 -22.25
C VAL A 362 -34.66 4.49 -21.88
N VAL A 363 -34.25 4.83 -20.65
CA VAL A 363 -34.17 6.22 -20.19
C VAL A 363 -33.16 7.02 -21.03
N TRP A 364 -31.96 6.49 -21.23
CA TRP A 364 -30.94 7.16 -22.05
C TRP A 364 -31.41 7.35 -23.51
N MET A 365 -32.07 6.37 -24.12
CA MET A 365 -32.65 6.51 -25.47
C MET A 365 -33.74 7.57 -25.51
N GLN A 366 -34.61 7.60 -24.50
CA GLN A 366 -35.68 8.57 -24.41
C GLN A 366 -35.13 10.00 -24.29
N ASN A 367 -34.07 10.20 -23.51
CA ASN A 367 -33.39 11.50 -23.39
C ASN A 367 -32.74 11.93 -24.70
N GLN A 368 -32.03 11.02 -25.37
CA GLN A 368 -31.36 11.34 -26.64
C GLN A 368 -32.35 11.61 -27.79
N LEU A 369 -33.53 10.98 -27.78
CA LEU A 369 -34.60 11.28 -28.72
C LEU A 369 -35.12 12.73 -28.61
N GLN A 370 -34.96 13.37 -27.44
CA GLN A 370 -35.31 14.79 -27.28
C GLN A 370 -34.26 15.75 -27.87
N LEU A 371 -33.06 15.26 -28.20
CA LEU A 371 -31.91 16.06 -28.65
C LEU A 371 -31.67 16.02 -30.18
N GLU A 372 -32.67 15.61 -30.98
CA GLU A 372 -32.65 15.57 -32.46
C GLU A 372 -31.47 14.78 -33.09
N GLY A 373 -31.11 13.62 -32.52
CA GLY A 373 -30.07 12.71 -33.06
C GLY A 373 -30.58 11.65 -34.07
N THR A 374 -29.68 11.12 -34.91
CA THR A 374 -29.99 9.94 -35.76
C THR A 374 -30.05 8.65 -34.91
N GLN A 375 -30.81 7.64 -35.34
CA GLN A 375 -30.90 6.36 -34.61
C GLN A 375 -29.52 5.72 -34.36
N GLU A 376 -28.63 5.76 -35.35
CA GLU A 376 -27.27 5.24 -35.25
C GLU A 376 -26.43 6.02 -34.21
N HIS A 377 -26.59 7.35 -34.16
CA HIS A 377 -25.91 8.18 -33.17
C HIS A 377 -26.38 7.87 -31.75
N ILE A 378 -27.69 7.67 -31.55
CA ILE A 378 -28.28 7.32 -30.25
C ILE A 378 -27.71 5.99 -29.74
N LEU A 379 -27.67 4.96 -30.59
CA LEU A 379 -27.15 3.64 -30.21
C LEU A 379 -25.65 3.69 -29.87
N ASN A 380 -24.86 4.44 -30.64
CA ASN A 380 -23.43 4.61 -30.37
C ASN A 380 -23.19 5.36 -29.05
N TYR A 381 -23.92 6.44 -28.79
CA TYR A 381 -23.82 7.20 -27.55
C TYR A 381 -24.12 6.32 -26.33
N ILE A 382 -25.18 5.53 -26.39
CA ILE A 382 -25.56 4.65 -25.26
C ILE A 382 -24.56 3.51 -25.08
N ASN A 383 -24.01 3.00 -26.18
CA ASN A 383 -22.91 2.04 -26.11
C ASN A 383 -21.69 2.63 -25.39
N GLU A 384 -21.36 3.92 -25.58
CA GLU A 384 -20.31 4.61 -24.82
C GLU A 384 -20.65 4.76 -23.34
N LEU A 385 -21.91 5.06 -22.99
CA LEU A 385 -22.36 5.10 -21.60
C LEU A 385 -22.11 3.78 -20.86
N CYS A 386 -22.23 2.63 -21.55
CA CYS A 386 -21.91 1.32 -20.97
C CYS A 386 -20.43 1.14 -20.57
N GLU A 387 -19.53 2.04 -20.97
CA GLU A 387 -18.11 2.07 -20.57
C GLU A 387 -17.83 3.02 -19.39
N ARG A 388 -18.84 3.80 -18.98
CA ARG A 388 -18.74 4.86 -17.97
C ARG A 388 -19.44 4.53 -16.66
N LEU A 389 -19.80 3.26 -16.43
CA LEU A 389 -20.43 2.88 -15.17
C LEU A 389 -19.50 3.14 -13.99
N PRO A 390 -20.03 3.64 -12.86
CA PRO A 390 -19.23 3.97 -11.69
C PRO A 390 -18.56 2.71 -11.11
N SER A 391 -17.37 2.89 -10.53
CA SER A 391 -16.60 1.80 -9.96
C SER A 391 -17.23 1.29 -8.64
N LEU A 392 -16.97 0.02 -8.28
CA LEU A 392 -17.47 -0.56 -7.02
C LEU A 392 -16.96 0.14 -5.76
N MET A 393 -15.90 0.95 -5.88
CA MET A 393 -15.33 1.74 -4.79
C MET A 393 -15.82 3.20 -4.80
N GLY A 394 -16.71 3.59 -5.72
CA GLY A 394 -17.37 4.90 -5.75
C GLY A 394 -16.54 6.06 -6.32
N GLU A 395 -15.24 5.87 -6.58
CA GLU A 395 -14.37 6.93 -7.12
C GLU A 395 -14.24 6.83 -8.65
N SER A 396 -14.45 7.96 -9.33
CA SER A 396 -14.28 8.13 -10.78
C SER A 396 -13.30 9.26 -11.05
N ALA A 397 -12.08 8.91 -11.47
CA ALA A 397 -11.02 9.87 -11.77
C ALA A 397 -11.36 10.71 -13.01
N VAL A 398 -11.10 12.02 -12.95
CA VAL A 398 -11.28 12.98 -14.07
C VAL A 398 -9.97 13.71 -14.36
N ALA A 399 -9.79 14.20 -15.58
CA ALA A 399 -8.60 14.95 -15.94
C ALA A 399 -8.65 16.38 -15.38
N CYS A 400 -7.72 16.73 -14.48
CA CYS A 400 -7.66 18.07 -13.87
C CYS A 400 -7.47 19.23 -14.87
N GLY A 401 -6.95 18.97 -16.07
CA GLY A 401 -6.82 19.99 -17.12
C GLY A 401 -8.11 20.25 -17.90
N ALA A 402 -9.12 19.40 -17.75
CA ALA A 402 -10.35 19.45 -18.54
C ALA A 402 -11.50 20.21 -17.87
N LEU A 403 -11.33 20.74 -16.65
CA LEU A 403 -12.40 21.40 -15.88
C LEU A 403 -13.12 22.49 -16.68
N ALA A 404 -12.38 23.31 -17.44
CA ALA A 404 -12.96 24.39 -18.24
C ALA A 404 -13.87 23.93 -19.40
N SER A 405 -13.83 22.64 -19.74
CA SER A 405 -14.68 22.03 -20.78
C SER A 405 -15.82 21.18 -20.23
N MET A 406 -15.91 21.03 -18.91
CA MET A 406 -16.94 20.23 -18.26
C MET A 406 -18.24 21.06 -18.12
N PRO A 407 -19.42 20.41 -18.15
CA PRO A 407 -20.70 21.08 -18.03
C PRO A 407 -20.98 21.62 -16.62
N SER A 408 -21.90 22.56 -16.53
CA SER A 408 -22.56 22.87 -15.25
C SER A 408 -23.57 21.77 -14.88
N ILE A 409 -23.71 21.45 -13.60
CA ILE A 409 -24.69 20.47 -13.10
C ILE A 409 -25.70 21.18 -12.21
N GLY A 410 -26.98 21.18 -12.59
CA GLY A 410 -28.05 21.88 -11.88
C GLY A 410 -28.98 20.94 -11.13
N PHE A 411 -29.41 21.32 -9.93
CA PHE A 411 -30.46 20.65 -9.16
C PHE A 411 -31.66 21.57 -8.99
N THR A 412 -32.85 21.12 -9.38
CA THR A 412 -34.07 21.91 -9.18
C THR A 412 -34.59 21.69 -7.76
N ILE A 413 -34.61 22.71 -6.92
CA ILE A 413 -35.09 22.65 -5.53
C ILE A 413 -36.07 23.80 -5.30
N GLY A 414 -37.32 23.46 -4.98
CA GLY A 414 -38.40 24.44 -4.96
C GLY A 414 -38.66 25.02 -6.36
N ASP A 415 -38.63 26.34 -6.48
CA ASP A 415 -38.82 27.08 -7.74
C ASP A 415 -37.50 27.55 -8.38
N ARG A 416 -36.35 27.09 -7.86
CA ARG A 416 -35.02 27.54 -8.25
C ARG A 416 -34.13 26.38 -8.70
N VAL A 417 -33.24 26.67 -9.66
CA VAL A 417 -32.16 25.77 -10.05
C VAL A 417 -30.88 26.18 -9.31
N PHE A 418 -30.26 25.19 -8.65
CA PHE A 418 -29.00 25.31 -7.92
C PHE A 418 -27.90 24.68 -8.77
N GLU A 419 -27.11 25.51 -9.44
CA GLU A 419 -26.05 25.08 -10.35
C GLU A 419 -24.71 24.90 -9.62
N LEU A 420 -23.98 23.86 -10.00
CA LEU A 420 -22.62 23.60 -9.58
C LEU A 420 -21.69 23.70 -10.79
N GLU A 421 -20.68 24.53 -10.66
CA GLU A 421 -19.61 24.68 -11.65
C GLU A 421 -18.57 23.54 -11.53
N PRO A 422 -17.82 23.24 -12.61
CA PRO A 422 -16.83 22.16 -12.62
C PRO A 422 -15.82 22.17 -11.48
N ASP A 423 -15.35 23.34 -11.05
CA ASP A 423 -14.41 23.46 -9.93
C ASP A 423 -15.05 23.21 -8.56
N GLN A 424 -16.38 23.19 -8.48
CA GLN A 424 -17.15 22.96 -7.26
C GLN A 424 -17.49 21.47 -7.06
N TYR A 425 -17.83 20.77 -8.14
CA TYR A 425 -18.17 19.33 -8.07
C TYR A 425 -16.99 18.41 -8.40
N VAL A 426 -15.84 18.91 -8.85
CA VAL A 426 -14.62 18.10 -8.99
C VAL A 426 -13.72 18.31 -7.78
N LEU A 427 -13.46 17.23 -7.03
CA LEU A 427 -12.59 17.27 -5.86
C LEU A 427 -11.14 17.07 -6.28
N LYS A 428 -10.26 17.99 -5.88
CA LYS A 428 -8.80 17.89 -6.07
C LYS A 428 -8.18 17.28 -4.83
N ILE A 429 -7.66 16.06 -4.96
CA ILE A 429 -6.98 15.33 -3.91
C ILE A 429 -5.48 15.40 -4.15
N GLY A 430 -4.77 16.06 -3.24
CA GLY A 430 -3.34 16.37 -3.36
C GLY A 430 -3.08 17.79 -3.84
N GLU A 431 -1.82 18.22 -3.82
CA GLU A 431 -1.40 19.58 -4.16
C GLU A 431 -0.51 19.59 -5.42
N GLY A 432 -0.57 20.67 -6.20
CA GLY A 432 0.26 20.88 -7.38
C GLY A 432 -0.10 20.01 -8.59
N THR A 433 0.86 19.73 -9.47
CA THR A 433 0.65 18.98 -10.72
C THR A 433 0.41 17.47 -10.52
N ALA A 434 0.55 16.97 -9.29
CA ALA A 434 0.23 15.60 -8.90
C ALA A 434 -1.18 15.46 -8.27
N ALA A 435 -1.94 16.56 -8.19
CA ALA A 435 -3.32 16.52 -7.72
C ALA A 435 -4.14 15.59 -8.63
N GLN A 436 -4.78 14.60 -8.01
CA GLN A 436 -5.75 13.76 -8.68
C GLN A 436 -7.12 14.43 -8.56
N CYS A 437 -7.81 14.57 -9.68
CA CYS A 437 -9.18 15.06 -9.68
C CYS A 437 -10.13 13.89 -9.70
N ILE A 438 -11.09 13.87 -8.79
CA ILE A 438 -12.16 12.89 -8.76
C ILE A 438 -13.50 13.58 -8.95
N SER A 439 -14.41 12.88 -9.60
CA SER A 439 -15.82 13.27 -9.64
C SER A 439 -16.37 13.34 -8.21
N GLY A 440 -17.03 14.44 -7.86
CA GLY A 440 -17.76 14.60 -6.61
C GLY A 440 -19.06 13.81 -6.56
N PHE A 441 -19.31 12.94 -7.53
CA PHE A 441 -20.52 12.14 -7.67
C PHE A 441 -20.25 10.66 -7.47
N THR A 442 -21.18 9.97 -6.80
CA THR A 442 -21.19 8.51 -6.65
C THR A 442 -22.58 7.94 -6.94
N ALA A 443 -22.62 6.70 -7.40
CA ALA A 443 -23.89 6.01 -7.64
C ALA A 443 -24.46 5.40 -6.35
N PHE A 444 -25.75 5.61 -6.13
CA PHE A 444 -26.51 5.02 -5.04
C PHE A 444 -27.98 4.88 -5.44
N ASP A 445 -28.36 3.66 -5.85
CA ASP A 445 -29.73 3.37 -6.28
C ASP A 445 -30.59 2.92 -5.09
N ILE A 446 -31.56 3.76 -4.71
CA ILE A 446 -32.60 3.41 -3.73
C ILE A 446 -33.89 3.05 -4.47
N PRO A 447 -34.41 1.81 -4.33
CA PRO A 447 -35.64 1.43 -5.00
C PRO A 447 -36.88 2.10 -4.38
N PRO A 448 -37.97 2.24 -5.15
CA PRO A 448 -39.27 2.66 -4.62
C PRO A 448 -39.75 1.75 -3.47
N PRO A 449 -40.49 2.27 -2.48
CA PRO A 449 -41.09 3.60 -2.40
C PRO A 449 -40.19 4.67 -1.75
N ARG A 450 -38.94 4.35 -1.38
CA ARG A 450 -38.04 5.28 -0.69
C ARG A 450 -37.18 6.13 -1.64
N GLY A 451 -36.95 5.65 -2.85
CA GLY A 451 -36.31 6.40 -3.92
C GLY A 451 -37.18 6.46 -5.19
N PRO A 452 -36.69 7.12 -6.25
CA PRO A 452 -35.32 7.60 -6.42
C PRO A 452 -34.98 8.79 -5.50
N LEU A 453 -33.75 8.81 -4.98
CA LEU A 453 -33.31 9.76 -3.96
C LEU A 453 -31.86 10.20 -4.21
N TRP A 454 -31.56 11.45 -3.83
CA TRP A 454 -30.22 12.03 -3.81
C TRP A 454 -29.74 12.31 -2.39
N ILE A 455 -28.44 12.17 -2.14
CA ILE A 455 -27.77 12.67 -0.94
C ILE A 455 -26.92 13.87 -1.36
N LEU A 456 -27.27 15.05 -0.85
CA LEU A 456 -26.57 16.30 -1.11
C LEU A 456 -25.62 16.58 0.06
N GLY A 457 -24.36 16.22 -0.13
CA GLY A 457 -23.28 16.35 0.84
C GLY A 457 -22.48 17.64 0.74
N ASP A 458 -21.23 17.62 1.22
CA ASP A 458 -20.34 18.79 1.27
C ASP A 458 -20.10 19.48 -0.08
N VAL A 459 -20.14 18.73 -1.18
CA VAL A 459 -19.98 19.26 -2.54
C VAL A 459 -21.05 20.31 -2.83
N PHE A 460 -22.30 20.03 -2.45
CA PHE A 460 -23.43 20.96 -2.62
C PHE A 460 -23.49 21.97 -1.48
N MET A 461 -23.44 21.50 -0.23
CA MET A 461 -23.58 22.33 0.98
C MET A 461 -22.40 23.31 1.18
N GLY A 462 -21.26 23.07 0.53
CA GLY A 462 -20.17 24.04 0.52
C GLY A 462 -20.39 25.19 -0.45
N VAL A 463 -21.10 24.98 -1.56
CA VAL A 463 -21.51 26.08 -2.44
C VAL A 463 -22.72 26.80 -1.87
N TYR A 464 -23.60 26.06 -1.21
CA TYR A 464 -24.87 26.57 -0.70
C TYR A 464 -24.97 26.44 0.82
N HIS A 465 -24.94 27.59 1.49
CA HIS A 465 -25.24 27.69 2.92
C HIS A 465 -26.58 27.04 3.22
N SER A 466 -26.58 26.12 4.18
CA SER A 466 -27.70 25.24 4.46
C SER A 466 -28.27 25.50 5.84
N VAL A 467 -29.58 25.75 5.91
CA VAL A 467 -30.33 25.99 7.16
C VAL A 467 -31.28 24.83 7.40
N PHE A 468 -31.22 24.26 8.59
CA PHE A 468 -32.08 23.18 9.06
C PHE A 468 -33.04 23.76 10.10
N ASP A 469 -34.22 24.16 9.63
CA ASP A 469 -35.24 24.81 10.45
C ASP A 469 -36.15 23.72 11.04
N PHE A 470 -35.83 23.34 12.27
CA PHE A 470 -36.55 22.31 13.01
C PHE A 470 -37.92 22.81 13.50
N GLY A 471 -38.05 24.12 13.77
CA GLY A 471 -39.30 24.73 14.20
C GLY A 471 -40.39 24.65 13.14
N ASN A 472 -40.04 24.91 11.88
CA ASN A 472 -40.97 24.88 10.75
C ASN A 472 -40.86 23.59 9.91
N LEU A 473 -39.95 22.68 10.25
CA LEU A 473 -39.69 21.43 9.54
C LEU A 473 -39.39 21.65 8.05
N GLN A 474 -38.37 22.45 7.78
CA GLN A 474 -37.94 22.80 6.42
C GLN A 474 -36.40 22.91 6.33
N VAL A 475 -35.88 22.78 5.12
CA VAL A 475 -34.45 23.00 4.80
C VAL A 475 -34.35 24.17 3.83
N GLY A 476 -33.41 25.08 4.08
CA GLY A 476 -33.19 26.28 3.28
C GLY A 476 -31.80 26.37 2.69
N PHE A 477 -31.69 26.77 1.43
CA PHE A 477 -30.42 26.91 0.73
C PHE A 477 -30.23 28.32 0.18
N ALA A 478 -29.07 28.92 0.41
CA ALA A 478 -28.65 30.20 -0.17
C ALA A 478 -27.20 30.10 -0.64
N GLU A 479 -26.76 30.95 -1.57
CA GLU A 479 -25.36 30.96 -2.02
C GLU A 479 -24.44 31.29 -0.83
N ALA A 480 -23.41 30.49 -0.59
CA ALA A 480 -22.46 30.73 0.48
C ALA A 480 -21.65 32.01 0.24
N ALA A 481 -21.43 32.78 1.29
CA ALA A 481 -20.54 33.93 1.25
C ALA A 481 -19.10 33.48 1.51
N TYR A 482 -18.17 34.01 0.71
CA TYR A 482 -16.73 33.79 0.86
C TYR A 482 -16.03 35.15 0.91
N TRP A 483 -15.03 35.32 1.76
CA TRP A 483 -14.25 36.55 1.85
C TRP A 483 -13.50 36.78 0.53
N LYS A 484 -14.06 37.61 -0.35
CA LYS A 484 -13.31 38.13 -1.50
C LYS A 484 -12.15 38.97 -0.99
N ARG A 485 -10.92 38.67 -1.44
CA ARG A 485 -9.86 39.69 -1.57
C ARG A 485 -10.51 40.93 -2.19
N LEU A 486 -10.58 42.01 -1.42
CA LEU A 486 -10.88 43.34 -1.95
C LEU A 486 -9.73 43.76 -2.87
N ILE A 487 -9.78 43.36 -4.14
CA ILE A 487 -9.35 44.21 -5.24
C ILE A 487 -10.64 44.52 -6.02
N PRO A 488 -11.27 45.68 -5.80
CA PRO A 488 -12.35 46.12 -6.67
C PRO A 488 -11.78 46.38 -8.06
N ASP A 489 -12.45 45.89 -9.08
CA ASP A 489 -12.22 46.26 -10.48
C ASP A 489 -12.23 47.79 -10.62
N MET A 490 -11.09 48.37 -10.99
CA MET A 490 -11.00 49.76 -11.46
C MET A 490 -10.97 49.74 -12.99
N PRO A 491 -11.79 50.55 -13.68
CA PRO A 491 -11.75 50.62 -15.14
C PRO A 491 -10.44 51.25 -15.61
N CYS A 492 -9.90 50.72 -16.70
CA CYS A 492 -8.72 51.21 -17.38
C CYS A 492 -8.85 52.69 -17.76
N ASP A 493 -8.08 53.57 -17.10
CA ASP A 493 -7.77 54.90 -17.61
C ASP A 493 -6.28 54.96 -17.99
N SER A 494 -6.06 55.34 -19.24
CA SER A 494 -4.78 55.42 -19.93
C SER A 494 -4.16 56.80 -19.75
N SER A 495 -3.72 57.16 -18.54
CA SER A 495 -2.83 58.32 -18.39
C SER A 495 -1.99 58.29 -17.10
N SER A 496 -0.68 58.50 -17.29
CA SER A 496 0.38 58.82 -16.30
C SER A 496 1.27 57.67 -15.73
N PRO A 497 2.57 57.95 -15.42
CA PRO A 497 3.69 57.09 -15.81
C PRO A 497 4.20 56.10 -14.74
N ARG A 498 4.82 55.01 -15.21
CA ARG A 498 5.45 53.95 -14.41
C ARG A 498 6.55 54.48 -13.46
N PRO A 499 6.58 54.09 -12.18
CA PRO A 499 7.78 54.17 -11.36
C PRO A 499 8.65 52.91 -11.50
N GLN A 500 9.96 53.15 -11.47
CA GLN A 500 11.04 52.21 -11.75
C GLN A 500 11.18 51.10 -10.70
N ILE A 501 11.48 49.90 -11.19
CA ILE A 501 12.02 48.78 -10.41
C ILE A 501 13.36 49.23 -9.84
N THR A 502 13.49 49.25 -8.52
CA THR A 502 14.79 49.38 -7.85
C THR A 502 15.26 48.00 -7.39
N GLU A 503 16.46 47.66 -7.84
CA GLU A 503 17.24 46.49 -7.47
C GLU A 503 17.56 46.53 -5.98
N ASP A 504 16.82 45.80 -5.15
CA ASP A 504 17.25 45.56 -3.76
C ASP A 504 16.65 44.30 -3.09
N TRP A 505 16.24 43.31 -3.90
CA TRP A 505 15.74 42.02 -3.39
C TRP A 505 16.60 40.80 -3.75
N ARG A 506 17.78 41.00 -4.37
CA ARG A 506 18.68 39.90 -4.77
C ARG A 506 19.92 39.67 -3.89
N GLN A 507 20.19 40.52 -2.88
CA GLN A 507 21.43 40.41 -2.08
C GLN A 507 21.27 39.93 -0.63
N LEU A 508 20.04 39.69 -0.14
CA LEU A 508 19.80 39.19 1.22
C LEU A 508 19.54 37.68 1.33
N ASN A 509 19.57 36.93 0.21
CA ASN A 509 19.36 35.47 0.19
C ASN A 509 20.53 34.64 -0.38
N GLN A 510 21.73 35.22 -0.52
CA GLN A 510 22.89 34.53 -1.11
C GLN A 510 24.09 34.29 -0.20
N SER A 511 24.01 34.57 1.11
CA SER A 511 25.14 34.38 2.03
C SER A 511 24.96 33.31 3.12
N ASN A 512 23.91 32.47 3.07
CA ASN A 512 23.74 31.37 4.04
C ASN A 512 23.35 30.02 3.43
N ARG A 513 23.61 29.78 2.14
CA ARG A 513 23.52 28.44 1.54
C ARG A 513 24.91 27.86 1.28
N MET A 514 25.58 27.45 2.35
CA MET A 514 26.57 26.38 2.29
C MET A 514 26.30 25.41 3.45
N ALA A 515 26.11 24.15 3.07
CA ALA A 515 25.92 22.95 3.89
C ALA A 515 24.55 22.75 4.56
N ASP A 516 23.56 22.34 3.78
CA ASP A 516 22.60 21.32 4.22
C ASP A 516 22.19 20.50 2.99
N HIS A 517 22.68 19.26 2.89
CA HIS A 517 22.23 18.32 1.87
C HIS A 517 20.80 17.87 2.24
N PRO A 518 19.86 17.73 1.28
CA PRO A 518 18.54 17.19 1.60
C PRO A 518 18.69 15.78 2.14
N VAL A 519 18.31 15.58 3.41
CA VAL A 519 18.36 14.27 4.06
C VAL A 519 17.32 13.36 3.38
N HIS A 520 17.78 12.39 2.59
CA HIS A 520 16.91 11.41 1.93
C HIS A 520 16.33 10.42 2.94
N SER A 521 15.03 10.16 2.89
CA SER A 521 14.41 9.06 3.64
C SER A 521 14.19 7.87 2.72
N ILE A 522 14.90 6.76 2.95
CA ILE A 522 14.86 5.57 2.08
C ILE A 522 14.36 4.36 2.86
N PHE A 523 13.31 3.72 2.34
CA PHE A 523 12.74 2.52 2.93
C PHE A 523 13.31 1.27 2.26
N PHE A 524 13.64 0.25 3.03
CA PHE A 524 14.25 -1.00 2.57
C PHE A 524 13.39 -2.18 2.98
N PHE A 525 12.85 -2.94 2.03
CA PHE A 525 11.95 -4.05 2.30
C PHE A 525 12.52 -5.39 1.80
N PRO A 526 13.24 -6.14 2.67
CA PRO A 526 13.82 -7.43 2.31
C PRO A 526 12.80 -8.57 2.33
N LEU A 527 13.03 -9.58 1.48
CA LEU A 527 12.43 -10.89 1.69
C LEU A 527 12.93 -11.48 3.03
N PRO A 528 12.09 -12.11 3.87
CA PRO A 528 12.48 -12.63 5.19
C PRO A 528 13.31 -13.93 5.10
N ALA A 529 14.40 -13.88 4.35
CA ALA A 529 15.39 -14.93 4.17
C ALA A 529 16.79 -14.38 4.50
N ALA A 530 17.64 -15.17 5.15
CA ALA A 530 18.96 -14.71 5.59
C ALA A 530 19.82 -14.16 4.44
N GLY A 531 19.73 -14.78 3.26
CA GLY A 531 20.44 -14.35 2.04
C GLY A 531 19.99 -13.00 1.49
N HIS A 532 18.85 -12.46 1.94
CA HIS A 532 18.27 -11.20 1.48
C HIS A 532 18.31 -10.13 2.57
N VAL A 533 17.96 -10.49 3.81
CA VAL A 533 17.97 -9.57 4.97
C VAL A 533 19.37 -9.02 5.25
N ILE A 534 20.39 -9.88 5.26
CA ILE A 534 21.76 -9.47 5.57
C ILE A 534 22.25 -8.40 4.57
N PRO A 535 22.30 -8.69 3.24
CA PRO A 535 22.82 -7.71 2.30
C PRO A 535 21.92 -6.49 2.14
N MET A 536 20.61 -6.58 2.41
CA MET A 536 19.73 -5.39 2.41
C MET A 536 19.99 -4.45 3.60
N VAL A 537 20.25 -4.98 4.79
CA VAL A 537 20.64 -4.15 5.96
C VAL A 537 22.02 -3.52 5.75
N ASP A 538 22.95 -4.26 5.17
CA ASP A 538 24.26 -3.74 4.80
C ASP A 538 24.12 -2.66 3.70
N ALA A 539 23.26 -2.86 2.69
CA ALA A 539 22.94 -1.84 1.69
C ALA A 539 22.32 -0.59 2.34
N ALA A 540 21.38 -0.74 3.26
CA ALA A 540 20.82 0.38 4.03
C ALA A 540 21.92 1.14 4.79
N SER A 541 22.93 0.45 5.32
CA SER A 541 24.10 1.06 5.94
C SER A 541 24.94 1.85 4.93
N VAL A 542 25.10 1.36 3.69
CA VAL A 542 25.78 2.08 2.61
C VAL A 542 25.08 3.41 2.33
N PHE A 543 23.75 3.41 2.19
CA PHE A 543 22.98 4.66 2.01
C PHE A 543 23.05 5.57 3.24
N ALA A 544 22.97 5.01 4.45
CA ALA A 544 23.10 5.77 5.69
C ALA A 544 24.48 6.44 5.84
N SER A 545 25.54 5.78 5.37
CA SER A 545 26.90 6.35 5.33
C SER A 545 27.01 7.58 4.42
N ARG A 546 26.04 7.79 3.52
CA ARG A 546 25.93 8.95 2.61
C ARG A 546 24.89 9.98 3.07
N GLY A 547 24.46 9.90 4.32
CA GLY A 547 23.54 10.87 4.91
C GLY A 547 22.06 10.61 4.65
N ALA A 548 21.68 9.43 4.13
CA ALA A 548 20.28 9.02 4.09
C ALA A 548 19.77 8.57 5.47
N THR A 549 18.54 8.91 5.82
CA THR A 549 17.76 8.21 6.84
C THR A 549 17.30 6.88 6.24
N ALA A 550 17.83 5.77 6.74
CA ALA A 550 17.50 4.43 6.25
C ALA A 550 16.55 3.70 7.21
N THR A 551 15.44 3.19 6.68
CA THR A 551 14.43 2.45 7.46
C THR A 551 14.21 1.06 6.88
N ILE A 552 14.44 0.01 7.65
CA ILE A 552 14.11 -1.37 7.29
C ILE A 552 12.63 -1.63 7.60
N LEU A 553 11.88 -2.07 6.59
CA LEU A 553 10.52 -2.56 6.73
C LEU A 553 10.57 -4.05 7.04
N SER A 554 9.86 -4.49 8.09
CA SER A 554 9.84 -5.91 8.46
C SER A 554 8.43 -6.41 8.80
N PRO A 555 8.03 -7.60 8.32
CA PRO A 555 6.72 -8.19 8.61
C PRO A 555 6.59 -8.75 10.03
N ASP A 556 7.71 -8.95 10.74
CA ASP A 556 7.80 -9.64 12.03
C ASP A 556 8.61 -8.78 13.02
N PRO A 557 8.23 -8.67 14.31
CA PRO A 557 9.08 -8.09 15.34
C PRO A 557 10.51 -8.67 15.35
N ALA A 558 11.42 -7.97 14.66
CA ALA A 558 12.88 -8.11 14.68
C ALA A 558 13.40 -9.52 15.01
N PRO A 559 13.17 -10.52 14.14
CA PRO A 559 13.77 -11.83 14.27
C PRO A 559 15.28 -11.72 14.54
N GLN A 560 15.83 -12.65 15.33
CA GLN A 560 17.15 -12.52 15.94
C GLN A 560 18.25 -12.11 14.95
N LEU A 561 18.22 -12.65 13.73
CA LEU A 561 19.15 -12.27 12.66
C LEU A 561 19.07 -10.78 12.29
N LEU A 562 17.86 -10.25 12.08
CA LEU A 562 17.66 -8.82 11.77
C LEU A 562 18.11 -7.96 12.95
N ALA A 563 17.76 -8.34 14.17
CA ALA A 563 18.17 -7.61 15.38
C ALA A 563 19.71 -7.59 15.55
N ASP A 564 20.38 -8.71 15.29
CA ASP A 564 21.84 -8.82 15.36
C ASP A 564 22.52 -7.95 14.29
N ARG A 565 21.96 -7.92 13.07
CA ARG A 565 22.48 -7.08 11.98
C ARG A 565 22.25 -5.58 12.22
N LEU A 566 21.07 -5.18 12.68
CA LEU A 566 20.81 -3.78 13.08
C LEU A 566 21.74 -3.33 14.21
N ARG A 567 22.01 -4.23 15.19
CA ARG A 567 23.02 -3.96 16.23
C ARG A 567 24.40 -3.74 15.62
N LYS A 568 24.83 -4.57 14.67
CA LYS A 568 26.13 -4.39 13.99
C LYS A 568 26.22 -3.05 13.25
N ALA A 569 25.17 -2.66 12.53
CA ALA A 569 25.10 -1.37 11.84
C ALA A 569 25.24 -0.20 12.82
N ARG A 570 24.52 -0.25 13.95
CA ARG A 570 24.61 0.77 15.00
C ARG A 570 26.00 0.88 15.62
N HIS A 571 26.69 -0.24 15.85
CA HIS A 571 28.08 -0.22 16.35
C HIS A 571 29.06 0.39 15.33
N SER A 572 28.74 0.31 14.04
CA SER A 572 29.53 0.91 12.95
C SER A 572 29.17 2.39 12.72
N GLY A 573 28.35 3.00 13.58
CA GLY A 573 27.94 4.40 13.47
C GLY A 573 26.78 4.66 12.50
N HIS A 574 26.14 3.61 11.97
CA HIS A 574 25.00 3.73 11.07
C HIS A 574 23.69 3.49 11.84
N GLN A 575 22.91 4.55 12.03
CA GLN A 575 21.57 4.43 12.62
C GLN A 575 20.58 4.01 11.52
N ILE A 576 20.02 2.81 11.67
CA ILE A 576 18.98 2.27 10.79
C ILE A 576 17.72 2.08 11.62
N ASP A 577 16.63 2.70 11.17
CA ASP A 577 15.33 2.57 11.81
C ASP A 577 14.66 1.26 11.39
N LEU A 578 13.80 0.72 12.26
CA LEU A 578 12.99 -0.46 11.98
C LEU A 578 11.52 -0.07 12.05
N LEU A 579 10.81 -0.25 10.93
CA LEU A 579 9.37 -0.08 10.87
C LEU A 579 8.71 -1.46 10.68
N LEU A 580 7.93 -1.87 11.68
CA LEU A 580 7.18 -3.12 11.61
C LEU A 580 5.92 -2.91 10.78
N LEU A 581 5.80 -3.64 9.68
CA LEU A 581 4.58 -3.77 8.91
C LEU A 581 3.67 -4.73 9.67
N ARG A 582 2.77 -4.20 10.49
CA ARG A 582 1.84 -5.02 11.26
C ARG A 582 0.68 -5.44 10.37
N GLN A 583 0.39 -6.75 10.34
CA GLN A 583 -0.89 -7.25 9.86
C GLN A 583 -2.01 -6.76 10.78
N ALA A 584 -3.21 -6.56 10.23
CA ALA A 584 -4.42 -6.62 11.04
C ALA A 584 -4.42 -7.98 11.78
N ALA A 585 -4.51 -7.95 13.10
CA ALA A 585 -4.03 -9.02 13.97
C ALA A 585 -4.71 -10.39 13.73
N ASP A 586 -3.97 -11.37 13.19
CA ASP A 586 -4.23 -12.80 13.46
C ASP A 586 -3.99 -13.04 14.97
N GLY A 587 -4.98 -13.66 15.63
CA GLY A 587 -4.88 -14.06 17.02
C GLY A 587 -3.70 -15.01 17.28
N ASP A 588 -3.18 -14.97 18.51
CA ASP A 588 -2.15 -15.87 19.03
C ASP A 588 -2.55 -17.34 18.82
N VAL A 589 -2.03 -17.96 17.75
CA VAL A 589 -1.96 -19.41 17.60
C VAL A 589 -0.78 -19.88 18.45
N SER A 590 -0.96 -19.91 19.76
CA SER A 590 -0.10 -20.69 20.64
C SER A 590 -0.31 -22.16 20.31
N GLY A 591 0.43 -22.68 19.32
CA GLY A 591 0.42 -24.11 18.99
C GLY A 591 0.91 -24.51 17.59
N ARG A 592 0.93 -23.61 16.61
CA ARG A 592 1.66 -23.83 15.35
C ARG A 592 2.83 -22.87 15.33
N ARG A 593 4.05 -23.42 15.43
CA ARG A 593 5.30 -22.67 15.26
C ARG A 593 5.12 -21.71 14.10
N GLN A 594 5.36 -20.42 14.37
CA GLN A 594 5.69 -19.41 13.37
C GLN A 594 6.52 -20.08 12.27
N PRO A 595 6.28 -19.82 10.97
CA PRO A 595 7.27 -20.23 9.99
C PRO A 595 8.57 -19.56 10.45
N PRO A 596 9.59 -20.34 10.88
CA PRO A 596 10.82 -19.73 11.31
C PRO A 596 11.36 -18.95 10.11
N PHE A 597 12.27 -18.01 10.37
CA PHE A 597 13.28 -17.64 9.37
C PHE A 597 13.58 -18.86 8.51
N LEU A 598 13.17 -18.81 7.23
CA LEU A 598 12.82 -20.01 6.46
C LEU A 598 14.00 -20.97 6.42
N ALA A 599 13.98 -21.96 7.32
CA ALA A 599 14.99 -23.00 7.41
C ALA A 599 14.66 -24.17 6.46
N SER A 600 13.55 -24.09 5.72
CA SER A 600 13.10 -25.13 4.79
C SER A 600 13.40 -24.73 3.34
N PRO A 601 14.01 -25.60 2.52
CA PRO A 601 14.28 -25.36 1.10
C PRO A 601 13.01 -25.23 0.23
N ALA A 602 11.83 -25.51 0.78
CA ALA A 602 10.57 -25.35 0.05
C ALA A 602 10.15 -23.87 0.06
N TYR A 603 10.68 -23.08 -0.88
CA TYR A 603 10.00 -21.87 -1.34
C TYR A 603 8.67 -22.30 -1.96
N SER A 604 7.61 -22.41 -1.16
CA SER A 604 6.27 -22.58 -1.71
C SER A 604 5.80 -21.24 -2.28
N PHE A 605 5.18 -21.22 -3.46
CA PHE A 605 4.54 -20.02 -4.02
C PHE A 605 3.52 -19.40 -3.08
N ASP A 606 2.95 -20.23 -2.20
CA ASP A 606 2.07 -19.82 -1.12
C ASP A 606 2.73 -18.75 -0.25
N LEU A 607 4.03 -18.83 0.03
CA LEU A 607 4.75 -17.83 0.81
C LEU A 607 4.72 -16.45 0.13
N PHE A 608 5.07 -16.35 -1.15
CA PHE A 608 5.13 -15.06 -1.85
C PHE A 608 3.74 -14.43 -1.98
N ARG A 609 2.73 -15.26 -2.25
CA ARG A 609 1.33 -14.83 -2.32
C ARG A 609 0.79 -14.41 -0.95
N ASP A 610 1.18 -15.10 0.11
CA ASP A 610 0.81 -14.75 1.48
C ASP A 610 1.47 -13.44 1.91
N LEU A 611 2.72 -13.20 1.54
CA LEU A 611 3.40 -11.93 1.79
C LEU A 611 2.68 -10.76 1.10
N GLU A 612 2.30 -10.91 -0.16
CA GLU A 612 1.50 -9.90 -0.87
C GLU A 612 0.17 -9.64 -0.17
N LYS A 613 -0.63 -10.69 0.06
CA LYS A 613 -1.94 -10.58 0.72
C LYS A 613 -1.86 -9.94 2.10
N ARG A 614 -0.82 -10.24 2.86
CA ARG A 614 -0.67 -9.80 4.25
C ARG A 614 -0.04 -8.40 4.37
N PHE A 615 0.78 -7.98 3.42
CA PHE A 615 1.64 -6.80 3.59
C PHE A 615 1.53 -5.73 2.50
N ALA A 616 0.75 -5.93 1.42
CA ALA A 616 0.51 -4.89 0.41
C ALA A 616 -0.06 -3.60 1.02
N GLU A 617 -1.16 -3.74 1.75
CA GLU A 617 -1.82 -2.60 2.40
C GLU A 617 -0.96 -1.98 3.53
N PRO A 618 -0.39 -2.76 4.49
CA PRO A 618 0.53 -2.20 5.48
C PRO A 618 1.72 -1.43 4.88
N LEU A 619 2.26 -1.90 3.75
CA LEU A 619 3.32 -1.19 3.04
C LEU A 619 2.81 0.15 2.51
N GLU A 620 1.65 0.18 1.86
CA GLU A 620 1.07 1.41 1.30
C GLU A 620 0.77 2.45 2.39
N ILE A 621 0.25 2.01 3.54
CA ILE A 621 0.05 2.87 4.70
C ILE A 621 1.38 3.47 5.17
N ALA A 622 2.45 2.66 5.25
CA ALA A 622 3.77 3.12 5.64
C ALA A 622 4.34 4.16 4.64
N LEU A 623 4.21 3.88 3.33
CA LEU A 623 4.66 4.79 2.27
C LEU A 623 3.88 6.12 2.28
N LEU A 624 2.57 6.08 2.45
CA LEU A 624 1.71 7.26 2.57
C LEU A 624 2.05 8.11 3.80
N ARG A 625 2.21 7.46 4.95
CA ARG A 625 2.44 8.13 6.24
C ARG A 625 3.80 8.81 6.31
N HIS A 626 4.83 8.14 5.82
CA HIS A 626 6.21 8.60 5.98
C HIS A 626 6.77 9.29 4.72
N ARG A 627 6.10 9.16 3.57
CA ARG A 627 6.48 9.76 2.27
C ARG A 627 7.99 9.65 1.98
N PRO A 628 8.57 8.42 1.97
CA PRO A 628 9.99 8.27 1.71
C PRO A 628 10.36 8.78 0.31
N SER A 629 11.60 9.24 0.15
CA SER A 629 12.19 9.64 -1.13
C SER A 629 12.24 8.46 -2.12
N CYS A 630 12.39 7.24 -1.60
CA CYS A 630 12.48 6.00 -2.41
C CYS A 630 12.11 4.77 -1.56
N LEU A 631 11.51 3.76 -2.21
CA LEU A 631 11.40 2.39 -1.69
C LEU A 631 12.41 1.49 -2.41
N VAL A 632 13.30 0.86 -1.67
CA VAL A 632 14.16 -0.24 -2.13
C VAL A 632 13.51 -1.55 -1.66
N SER A 633 13.08 -2.41 -2.57
CA SER A 633 12.43 -3.67 -2.19
C SER A 633 12.99 -4.86 -2.96
N ASP A 634 12.95 -6.02 -2.32
CA ASP A 634 13.50 -7.27 -2.85
C ASP A 634 12.92 -7.66 -4.23
N MET A 635 13.75 -8.27 -5.08
CA MET A 635 13.32 -8.76 -6.40
C MET A 635 12.13 -9.73 -6.32
N PHE A 636 12.03 -10.53 -5.26
CA PHE A 636 10.95 -11.50 -5.09
C PHE A 636 9.66 -10.92 -4.50
N LEU A 637 9.56 -9.59 -4.39
CA LEU A 637 8.36 -8.87 -3.96
C LEU A 637 7.82 -7.99 -5.12
N PRO A 638 7.38 -8.58 -6.25
CA PRO A 638 7.02 -7.83 -7.45
C PRO A 638 5.85 -6.85 -7.22
N TRP A 639 4.89 -7.22 -6.38
CA TRP A 639 3.71 -6.41 -6.03
C TRP A 639 4.05 -5.05 -5.41
N THR A 640 5.23 -4.89 -4.81
CA THR A 640 5.65 -3.61 -4.24
C THR A 640 5.87 -2.53 -5.29
N ALA A 641 6.00 -2.89 -6.58
CA ALA A 641 6.06 -1.94 -7.69
C ALA A 641 4.71 -1.25 -7.87
N ASP A 642 3.61 -1.99 -7.72
CA ASP A 642 2.27 -1.46 -7.84
C ASP A 642 1.93 -0.58 -6.65
N SER A 643 2.28 -1.01 -5.43
CA SER A 643 2.14 -0.21 -4.22
C SER A 643 2.91 1.11 -4.31
N ALA A 644 4.17 1.08 -4.75
CA ALA A 644 4.98 2.29 -4.87
C ALA A 644 4.46 3.23 -5.98
N ARG A 645 4.04 2.67 -7.12
CA ARG A 645 3.51 3.43 -8.27
C ARG A 645 2.20 4.13 -7.92
N ARG A 646 1.26 3.45 -7.24
CA ARG A 646 0.01 4.04 -6.75
C ARG A 646 0.24 5.31 -5.93
N LEU A 647 1.36 5.34 -5.20
CA LEU A 647 1.70 6.41 -4.26
C LEU A 647 2.76 7.39 -4.78
N ALA A 648 3.11 7.30 -6.07
CA ALA A 648 4.15 8.11 -6.69
C ALA A 648 5.49 8.09 -5.92
N VAL A 649 5.84 6.96 -5.31
CA VAL A 649 7.13 6.71 -4.67
C VAL A 649 8.02 5.96 -5.66
N PRO A 650 9.22 6.46 -6.02
CA PRO A 650 10.16 5.71 -6.84
C PRO A 650 10.51 4.38 -6.16
N ARG A 651 10.37 3.27 -6.90
CA ARG A 651 10.83 1.95 -6.46
C ARG A 651 12.18 1.62 -7.11
N LEU A 652 13.15 1.20 -6.31
CA LEU A 652 14.35 0.50 -6.74
C LEU A 652 14.24 -0.98 -6.37
N VAL A 653 14.60 -1.87 -7.30
CA VAL A 653 14.68 -3.30 -7.01
C VAL A 653 16.04 -3.63 -6.41
N PHE A 654 16.08 -4.32 -5.29
CA PHE A 654 17.32 -4.87 -4.75
C PHE A 654 17.59 -6.26 -5.36
N GLN A 655 18.66 -6.34 -6.14
CA GLN A 655 19.15 -7.60 -6.71
C GLN A 655 20.15 -8.25 -5.75
N SER A 656 19.77 -9.42 -5.22
CA SER A 656 20.60 -10.24 -4.34
C SER A 656 21.61 -11.12 -5.10
N MET A 657 21.68 -10.99 -6.43
CA MET A 657 22.59 -11.70 -7.33
C MET A 657 23.34 -10.70 -8.24
N GLY A 658 24.46 -11.13 -8.83
CA GLY A 658 25.30 -10.29 -9.70
C GLY A 658 24.74 -10.05 -11.11
N PHE A 659 25.45 -9.26 -11.93
CA PHE A 659 25.05 -9.00 -13.32
C PHE A 659 25.20 -10.24 -14.23
N PHE A 660 26.29 -10.99 -14.07
CA PHE A 660 26.60 -12.19 -14.82
C PHE A 660 25.46 -13.21 -14.79
N PRO A 661 24.98 -13.67 -13.62
CA PRO A 661 23.94 -14.68 -13.59
C PRO A 661 22.62 -14.16 -14.19
N HIS A 662 22.30 -12.88 -14.07
CA HIS A 662 21.14 -12.31 -14.78
C HIS A 662 21.29 -12.37 -16.30
N CYS A 663 22.47 -12.03 -16.83
CA CYS A 663 22.74 -12.11 -18.27
C CYS A 663 22.64 -13.55 -18.78
N VAL A 664 23.12 -14.53 -18.00
CA VAL A 664 23.01 -15.95 -18.36
C VAL A 664 21.56 -16.41 -18.39
N ILE A 665 20.76 -16.08 -17.37
CA ILE A 665 19.34 -16.44 -17.31
C ILE A 665 18.60 -15.89 -18.53
N ASP A 666 18.75 -14.60 -18.80
CA ASP A 666 18.08 -13.93 -19.91
C ASP A 666 18.55 -14.47 -21.28
N ALA A 667 19.84 -14.80 -21.44
CA ALA A 667 20.35 -15.46 -22.63
C ALA A 667 19.77 -16.87 -22.82
N VAL A 668 19.66 -17.67 -21.76
CA VAL A 668 19.05 -19.00 -21.80
C VAL A 668 17.57 -18.91 -22.17
N GLU A 669 16.83 -17.97 -21.59
CA GLU A 669 15.40 -17.77 -21.86
C GLU A 669 15.13 -17.31 -23.30
N ARG A 670 15.87 -16.32 -23.81
CA ARG A 670 15.68 -15.79 -25.18
C ARG A 670 15.92 -16.85 -26.27
N HIS A 671 16.79 -17.82 -26.02
CA HIS A 671 17.12 -18.88 -26.98
C HIS A 671 16.45 -20.21 -26.66
N ALA A 672 15.60 -20.29 -25.63
CA ALA A 672 14.92 -21.53 -25.24
C ALA A 672 13.99 -22.10 -26.33
N ALA A 673 13.39 -21.24 -27.17
CA ALA A 673 12.55 -21.67 -28.30
C ALA A 673 13.38 -22.28 -29.45
N GLU A 674 14.50 -21.66 -29.83
CA GLU A 674 15.45 -22.21 -30.80
C GLU A 674 16.09 -23.52 -30.30
N GLN A 675 16.29 -23.63 -28.99
CA GLN A 675 16.80 -24.84 -28.33
C GLN A 675 15.77 -25.98 -28.24
N ARG A 676 14.46 -25.71 -28.38
CA ARG A 676 13.41 -26.74 -28.43
C ARG A 676 13.27 -27.37 -29.81
N GLU A 677 13.53 -26.63 -30.89
CA GLU A 677 13.49 -27.15 -32.27
C GLU A 677 14.72 -27.99 -32.64
N LEU A 678 15.85 -27.79 -31.94
CA LEU A 678 17.06 -28.59 -32.03
C LEU A 678 17.09 -29.65 -30.92
N GLY A 679 16.48 -30.81 -31.19
CA GLY A 679 16.33 -31.91 -30.22
C GLY A 679 17.62 -32.63 -29.81
N THR A 680 18.58 -31.96 -29.17
CA THR A 680 19.75 -32.60 -28.51
C THR A 680 20.35 -31.73 -27.40
N TRP A 681 19.87 -31.87 -26.15
CA TRP A 681 20.51 -31.32 -24.94
C TRP A 681 20.83 -32.41 -23.89
N ILE A 682 21.05 -33.65 -24.33
CA ILE A 682 21.35 -34.77 -23.43
C ILE A 682 22.88 -35.00 -23.40
N GLY A 683 23.53 -34.50 -22.35
CA GLY A 683 24.87 -34.94 -21.92
C GLY A 683 26.07 -34.06 -22.31
N GLU A 684 25.96 -33.18 -23.32
CA GLU A 684 27.06 -32.31 -23.77
C GLU A 684 27.02 -30.92 -23.11
N ARG A 685 28.20 -30.34 -22.87
CA ARG A 685 28.33 -28.92 -22.46
C ARG A 685 28.21 -28.07 -23.72
N LEU A 686 27.24 -27.15 -23.72
CA LEU A 686 26.97 -26.30 -24.88
C LEU A 686 27.13 -24.84 -24.51
N ALA A 687 27.60 -24.05 -25.47
CA ALA A 687 27.84 -22.63 -25.29
C ALA A 687 26.50 -21.87 -25.17
N VAL A 688 26.35 -21.04 -24.13
CA VAL A 688 25.21 -20.15 -23.96
C VAL A 688 25.38 -18.97 -24.93
N PRO A 689 24.46 -18.79 -25.91
CA PRO A 689 24.59 -17.77 -26.94
C PRO A 689 24.40 -16.35 -26.38
N GLY A 690 24.96 -15.36 -27.09
CA GLY A 690 24.71 -13.94 -26.81
C GLY A 690 25.45 -13.33 -25.62
N LEU A 691 26.28 -14.11 -24.90
CA LEU A 691 27.09 -13.61 -23.77
C LEU A 691 28.44 -13.01 -24.22
N PRO A 692 29.03 -12.07 -23.46
CA PRO A 692 30.36 -11.52 -23.72
C PRO A 692 31.48 -12.59 -23.77
N HIS A 693 31.38 -13.61 -22.92
CA HIS A 693 32.32 -14.73 -22.89
C HIS A 693 31.65 -16.02 -23.38
N ARG A 694 32.47 -16.93 -23.92
CA ARG A 694 32.04 -18.28 -24.26
C ARG A 694 31.86 -19.11 -22.98
N ILE A 695 30.63 -19.16 -22.48
CA ILE A 695 30.24 -19.91 -21.28
C ILE A 695 29.57 -21.22 -21.70
N GLU A 696 30.08 -22.35 -21.24
CA GLU A 696 29.52 -23.67 -21.57
C GLU A 696 28.86 -24.34 -20.36
N MET A 697 27.59 -24.73 -20.50
CA MET A 697 26.81 -25.35 -19.43
C MET A 697 26.12 -26.63 -19.89
N LYS A 698 25.90 -27.56 -18.95
CA LYS A 698 25.04 -28.73 -19.19
C LYS A 698 23.58 -28.35 -18.93
N ARG A 699 22.65 -29.02 -19.62
CA ARG A 699 21.22 -28.83 -19.39
C ARG A 699 20.80 -29.10 -17.94
N SER A 700 21.44 -30.08 -17.28
CA SER A 700 21.22 -30.42 -15.87
C SER A 700 21.64 -29.31 -14.90
N GLN A 701 22.45 -28.35 -15.33
CA GLN A 701 22.89 -27.20 -14.53
C GLN A 701 21.96 -25.98 -14.72
N LEU A 702 21.04 -26.04 -15.70
CA LEU A 702 20.09 -24.97 -16.00
C LEU A 702 18.78 -25.23 -15.28
N HIS A 703 18.14 -24.16 -14.80
CA HIS A 703 16.77 -24.21 -14.33
C HIS A 703 15.84 -24.79 -15.41
N ASP A 704 14.88 -25.65 -15.05
CA ASP A 704 13.91 -26.21 -15.99
C ASP A 704 12.78 -25.20 -16.29
N SER A 705 13.06 -24.21 -17.14
CA SER A 705 12.04 -23.30 -17.70
C SER A 705 11.35 -23.88 -18.93
N ALA A 706 11.73 -25.10 -19.37
CA ALA A 706 11.41 -25.60 -20.69
C ALA A 706 10.56 -26.89 -20.68
N GLY A 707 9.29 -26.81 -20.24
CA GLY A 707 8.35 -27.92 -20.48
C GLY A 707 6.87 -27.65 -20.24
N LEU A 708 6.50 -26.94 -19.17
CA LEU A 708 5.11 -26.62 -18.83
C LEU A 708 5.02 -25.17 -18.35
N ARG A 709 4.00 -24.41 -18.78
CA ARG A 709 3.60 -23.19 -18.07
C ARG A 709 3.17 -23.63 -16.67
N THR A 710 4.00 -23.31 -15.69
CA THR A 710 3.76 -23.60 -14.27
C THR A 710 3.57 -22.28 -13.54
N GLU A 711 2.93 -22.31 -12.36
CA GLU A 711 2.88 -21.15 -11.46
C GLU A 711 4.28 -20.58 -11.18
N PHE A 712 5.32 -21.42 -11.26
CA PHE A 712 6.72 -21.03 -11.13
C PHE A 712 7.16 -20.09 -12.25
N SER A 713 6.96 -20.47 -13.52
CA SER A 713 7.31 -19.59 -14.64
C SER A 713 6.57 -18.24 -14.59
N GLU A 714 5.27 -18.24 -14.25
CA GLU A 714 4.46 -17.00 -14.20
C GLU A 714 4.90 -16.05 -13.09
N PHE A 715 5.39 -16.57 -11.96
CA PHE A 715 5.95 -15.74 -10.90
C PHE A 715 7.24 -15.03 -11.35
N PHE A 716 8.16 -15.75 -12.00
CA PHE A 716 9.41 -15.14 -12.49
C PHE A 716 9.16 -14.15 -13.64
N ASP A 717 8.15 -14.38 -14.47
CA ASP A 717 7.68 -13.38 -15.45
C ASP A 717 7.25 -12.08 -14.76
N ARG A 718 6.46 -12.18 -13.68
CA ARG A 718 6.06 -11.01 -12.86
C ARG A 718 7.25 -10.33 -12.18
N VAL A 719 8.22 -11.09 -11.69
CA VAL A 719 9.48 -10.52 -11.14
C VAL A 719 10.18 -9.69 -12.22
N ALA A 720 10.39 -10.26 -13.41
CA ALA A 720 11.05 -9.58 -14.51
C ALA A 720 10.31 -8.32 -14.99
N GLU A 721 8.98 -8.37 -15.04
CA GLU A 721 8.11 -7.24 -15.39
C GLU A 721 8.13 -6.14 -14.34
N SER A 722 8.02 -6.49 -13.05
CA SER A 722 8.09 -5.52 -11.96
C SER A 722 9.43 -4.78 -11.93
N GLY A 723 10.54 -5.45 -12.27
CA GLY A 723 11.84 -4.81 -12.45
C GLY A 723 11.85 -3.79 -13.59
N ARG A 724 11.20 -4.09 -14.73
CA ARG A 724 11.08 -3.14 -15.85
C ARG A 724 10.21 -1.94 -15.52
N ALA A 725 9.18 -2.15 -14.69
CA ALA A 725 8.26 -1.09 -14.27
C ALA A 725 8.80 -0.23 -13.10
N SER A 726 9.93 -0.62 -12.50
CA SER A 726 10.58 0.12 -11.42
C SER A 726 11.49 1.24 -11.95
N HIS A 727 11.89 2.18 -11.09
CA HIS A 727 12.78 3.28 -11.48
C HIS A 727 14.15 2.74 -11.94
N GLY A 728 14.61 1.67 -11.31
CA GLY A 728 15.78 0.91 -11.69
C GLY A 728 16.16 -0.09 -10.60
N GLU A 729 17.39 -0.58 -10.65
CA GLU A 729 17.81 -1.74 -9.86
C GLU A 729 19.14 -1.44 -9.15
N VAL A 730 19.25 -1.79 -7.87
CA VAL A 730 20.49 -1.73 -7.11
C VAL A 730 21.03 -3.14 -6.93
N VAL A 731 22.27 -3.36 -7.34
CA VAL A 731 22.90 -4.67 -7.45
C VAL A 731 24.06 -4.74 -6.47
N ASN A 732 24.08 -5.76 -5.61
CA ASN A 732 25.19 -6.00 -4.69
C ASN A 732 26.40 -6.58 -5.45
N SER A 733 27.02 -5.78 -6.30
CA SER A 733 28.24 -6.10 -7.06
C SER A 733 29.10 -4.84 -7.21
N PHE A 734 30.27 -4.94 -7.83
CA PHE A 734 31.12 -3.79 -8.18
C PHE A 734 31.59 -3.90 -9.63
N TYR A 735 31.82 -2.76 -10.29
CA TYR A 735 32.08 -2.71 -11.72
C TYR A 735 33.25 -3.61 -12.15
N GLU A 736 34.36 -3.56 -11.43
CA GLU A 736 35.59 -4.25 -11.78
C GLU A 736 35.48 -5.78 -11.69
N LEU A 737 34.47 -6.31 -10.99
CA LEU A 737 34.21 -7.74 -10.89
C LEU A 737 33.69 -8.31 -12.21
N GLU A 738 32.79 -7.57 -12.86
CA GLU A 738 31.99 -8.08 -13.98
C GLU A 738 31.61 -7.00 -14.99
N ALA A 739 32.56 -6.10 -15.30
CA ALA A 739 32.35 -4.90 -16.11
C ALA A 739 31.62 -5.15 -17.45
N GLU A 740 32.04 -6.18 -18.19
CA GLU A 740 31.40 -6.52 -19.48
C GLU A 740 29.94 -6.97 -19.30
N TYR A 741 29.61 -7.60 -18.18
CA TYR A 741 28.25 -8.02 -17.85
C TYR A 741 27.42 -6.86 -17.29
N ALA A 742 28.01 -5.95 -16.51
CA ALA A 742 27.34 -4.71 -16.12
C ALA A 742 26.95 -3.88 -17.35
N GLU A 743 27.84 -3.76 -18.34
CA GLU A 743 27.53 -3.10 -19.61
C GLU A 743 26.52 -3.88 -20.46
N HIS A 744 26.64 -5.22 -20.53
CA HIS A 744 25.65 -6.05 -21.22
C HIS A 744 24.26 -5.89 -20.63
N TYR A 745 24.15 -5.90 -19.29
CA TYR A 745 22.91 -5.72 -18.55
C TYR A 745 22.26 -4.36 -18.86
N ARG A 746 23.07 -3.30 -18.92
CA ARG A 746 22.57 -1.94 -19.21
C ARG A 746 22.20 -1.75 -20.69
N ARG A 747 23.07 -2.18 -21.60
CA ARG A 747 22.95 -1.85 -23.04
C ARG A 747 22.16 -2.87 -23.83
N VAL A 748 22.39 -4.17 -23.58
CA VAL A 748 21.75 -5.25 -24.35
C VAL A 748 20.41 -5.61 -23.73
N MET A 749 20.32 -5.69 -22.41
CA MET A 749 19.06 -5.97 -21.70
C MET A 749 18.24 -4.72 -21.41
N GLY A 750 18.78 -3.52 -21.66
CA GLY A 750 18.06 -2.24 -21.51
C GLY A 750 17.71 -1.88 -20.07
N ARG A 751 18.46 -2.39 -19.08
CA ARG A 751 18.15 -2.22 -17.65
C ARG A 751 18.85 -1.00 -17.06
N ARG A 752 18.14 -0.25 -16.22
CA ARG A 752 18.72 0.81 -15.40
C ARG A 752 19.20 0.19 -14.09
N ALA A 753 20.51 0.13 -13.87
CA ALA A 753 21.05 -0.55 -12.70
C ALA A 753 22.30 0.13 -12.15
N TRP A 754 22.42 0.14 -10.82
CA TRP A 754 23.57 0.65 -10.07
C TRP A 754 24.25 -0.46 -9.27
N HIS A 755 25.56 -0.55 -9.35
CA HIS A 755 26.38 -1.45 -8.54
C HIS A 755 26.79 -0.73 -7.25
N ILE A 756 26.38 -1.29 -6.11
CA ILE A 756 26.55 -0.66 -4.79
C ILE A 756 27.40 -1.49 -3.84
N GLY A 757 27.90 -2.63 -4.30
CA GLY A 757 28.60 -3.62 -3.50
C GLY A 757 30.13 -3.53 -3.55
N PRO A 758 30.84 -4.41 -2.83
CA PRO A 758 30.31 -5.36 -1.86
C PRO A 758 29.73 -4.63 -0.64
N VAL A 759 28.42 -4.77 -0.41
CA VAL A 759 27.76 -4.04 0.68
C VAL A 759 28.24 -4.50 2.06
N SER A 760 28.74 -5.73 2.15
CA SER A 760 29.29 -6.32 3.38
C SER A 760 30.54 -5.62 3.90
N LEU A 761 31.24 -4.83 3.07
CA LEU A 761 32.43 -4.06 3.45
C LEU A 761 32.11 -2.72 4.12
N VAL A 762 30.84 -2.33 4.23
CA VAL A 762 30.43 -1.08 4.88
C VAL A 762 30.73 -1.06 6.38
N HIS A 763 30.83 -2.23 7.01
CA HIS A 763 31.09 -2.36 8.44
C HIS A 763 32.57 -2.67 8.68
N ASP A 764 33.20 -1.93 9.60
CA ASP A 764 34.49 -2.33 10.14
C ASP A 764 34.40 -3.73 10.76
N THR A 765 35.39 -4.56 10.46
CA THR A 765 35.48 -5.95 10.96
C THR A 765 35.70 -6.05 12.47
N ALA A 766 35.79 -4.90 13.17
CA ALA A 766 36.22 -4.78 14.57
C ALA A 766 35.13 -5.04 15.64
N GLY A 767 33.91 -5.44 15.28
CA GLY A 767 32.81 -5.64 16.22
C GLY A 767 32.19 -7.04 16.19
N ILE A 768 32.87 -8.05 16.77
CA ILE A 768 32.33 -9.41 16.84
C ILE A 768 31.33 -9.54 18.01
N ALA A 769 30.03 -9.58 17.70
CA ALA A 769 29.04 -10.17 18.58
C ALA A 769 29.21 -11.71 18.58
N GLY A 770 29.39 -12.32 19.76
CA GLY A 770 29.72 -13.75 19.93
C GLY A 770 31.12 -14.03 20.52
N ALA A 771 31.56 -13.16 21.44
CA ALA A 771 32.96 -12.96 21.85
C ALA A 771 33.78 -14.17 22.36
N LYS A 772 33.18 -15.33 22.65
CA LYS A 772 33.93 -16.52 23.13
C LYS A 772 34.21 -17.54 22.04
N GLU A 773 33.20 -17.99 21.30
CA GLU A 773 33.36 -19.01 20.24
C GLU A 773 34.12 -18.45 19.04
N ALA A 774 33.81 -17.21 18.65
CA ALA A 774 34.57 -16.52 17.62
C ALA A 774 36.04 -16.33 18.02
N ALA A 775 36.31 -15.98 19.28
CA ALA A 775 37.68 -15.85 19.78
C ALA A 775 38.42 -17.19 19.77
N ALA A 776 37.75 -18.31 20.10
CA ALA A 776 38.36 -19.64 20.04
C ALA A 776 38.73 -20.04 18.59
N ILE A 777 37.85 -19.78 17.63
CA ILE A 777 38.12 -20.05 16.20
C ILE A 777 39.30 -19.21 15.71
N LEU A 778 39.32 -17.90 16.01
CA LEU A 778 40.41 -17.01 15.61
C LEU A 778 41.74 -17.39 16.30
N THR A 779 41.71 -17.78 17.57
CA THR A 779 42.91 -18.28 18.28
C THR A 779 43.46 -19.55 17.64
N TRP A 780 42.58 -20.47 17.20
CA TRP A 780 43.01 -21.66 16.47
C TRP A 780 43.64 -21.29 15.13
N LEU A 781 43.05 -20.35 14.40
CA LEU A 781 43.59 -19.85 13.13
C LEU A 781 44.95 -19.16 13.30
N ASP A 782 45.15 -18.42 14.40
CA ASP A 782 46.43 -17.76 14.71
C ASP A 782 47.59 -18.76 14.85
N SER A 783 47.28 -20.00 15.28
CA SER A 783 48.26 -21.08 15.40
C SER A 783 48.68 -21.72 14.07
N LYS A 784 48.00 -21.38 12.96
CA LYS A 784 48.23 -21.99 11.65
C LYS A 784 49.08 -21.09 10.74
N PRO A 785 49.92 -21.66 9.86
CA PRO A 785 50.66 -20.87 8.89
C PRO A 785 49.73 -20.20 7.87
N THR A 786 50.25 -19.13 7.24
CA THR A 786 49.57 -18.35 6.19
C THR A 786 49.06 -19.25 5.06
N GLU A 787 47.82 -19.04 4.62
CA GLU A 787 47.19 -19.75 3.49
C GLU A 787 47.21 -21.29 3.55
N THR A 788 47.17 -21.88 4.75
CA THR A 788 47.18 -23.35 4.91
C THR A 788 45.81 -23.94 5.25
N VAL A 789 44.86 -23.11 5.68
CA VAL A 789 43.55 -23.55 6.17
C VAL A 789 42.50 -23.48 5.06
N VAL A 790 41.71 -24.53 4.92
CA VAL A 790 40.51 -24.58 4.07
C VAL A 790 39.27 -24.28 4.91
N TYR A 791 38.53 -23.25 4.55
CA TYR A 791 37.22 -22.99 5.15
C TYR A 791 36.12 -23.68 4.35
N VAL A 792 35.17 -24.34 5.00
CA VAL A 792 34.07 -25.08 4.37
C VAL A 792 32.75 -24.63 4.97
N CYS A 793 31.90 -24.01 4.16
CA CYS A 793 30.58 -23.54 4.58
C CYS A 793 29.60 -23.47 3.41
N PHE A 794 28.44 -24.14 3.56
CA PHE A 794 27.36 -24.15 2.57
C PHE A 794 26.17 -23.26 2.98
N GLY A 795 26.32 -22.46 4.03
CA GLY A 795 25.26 -21.61 4.58
C GLY A 795 24.14 -22.40 5.28
N SER A 796 23.15 -21.69 5.81
CA SER A 796 22.03 -22.29 6.57
C SER A 796 21.01 -23.04 5.70
N MET A 797 21.00 -22.81 4.38
CA MET A 797 20.09 -23.46 3.43
C MET A 797 20.71 -24.67 2.73
N GLY A 798 22.03 -24.84 2.77
CA GLY A 798 22.76 -25.95 2.16
C GLY A 798 22.67 -27.22 3.00
N ARG A 799 21.48 -27.85 3.04
CA ARG A 799 21.31 -29.17 3.66
C ARG A 799 22.02 -30.23 2.83
N MET A 800 22.66 -31.16 3.52
CA MET A 800 23.40 -32.27 2.93
C MET A 800 23.07 -33.57 3.68
N SER A 801 23.00 -34.66 2.92
CA SER A 801 22.65 -35.99 3.33
C SER A 801 23.80 -36.60 4.09
N GLU A 802 23.47 -37.62 4.87
CA GLU A 802 24.46 -38.38 5.61
C GLU A 802 25.54 -38.97 4.69
N ALA A 803 25.13 -39.48 3.52
CA ALA A 803 26.06 -39.98 2.51
C ALA A 803 27.02 -38.87 2.02
N GLN A 804 26.49 -37.68 1.72
CA GLN A 804 27.32 -36.58 1.25
C GLN A 804 28.26 -36.04 2.35
N MET A 805 27.80 -35.94 3.59
CA MET A 805 28.63 -35.56 4.75
C MET A 805 29.78 -36.54 4.98
N GLY A 806 29.53 -37.84 4.79
CA GLY A 806 30.55 -38.88 4.85
C GLY A 806 31.64 -38.70 3.80
N GLU A 807 31.26 -38.44 2.54
CA GLU A 807 32.21 -38.17 1.45
C GLU A 807 33.01 -36.88 1.67
N ILE A 808 32.40 -35.81 2.21
CA ILE A 808 33.10 -34.56 2.55
C ILE A 808 34.15 -34.81 3.62
N THR A 809 33.79 -35.51 4.69
CA THR A 809 34.73 -35.83 5.78
C THR A 809 35.92 -36.63 5.25
N ALA A 810 35.66 -37.65 4.43
CA ALA A 810 36.71 -38.48 3.84
C ALA A 810 37.57 -37.69 2.82
N GLY A 811 36.97 -36.81 2.03
CA GLY A 811 37.65 -35.99 1.03
C GLY A 811 38.57 -34.95 1.68
N LEU A 812 38.09 -34.24 2.71
CA LEU A 812 38.90 -33.28 3.46
C LEU A 812 40.06 -33.96 4.18
N ALA A 813 39.83 -35.13 4.78
CA ALA A 813 40.89 -35.91 5.40
C ALA A 813 41.94 -36.37 4.39
N ALA A 814 41.52 -36.80 3.19
CA ALA A 814 42.43 -37.22 2.12
C ALA A 814 43.23 -36.06 1.51
N ALA A 815 42.67 -34.84 1.48
CA ALA A 815 43.37 -33.64 1.01
C ALA A 815 44.52 -33.21 1.93
N GLY A 816 44.54 -33.62 3.20
CA GLY A 816 45.66 -33.40 4.11
C GLY A 816 45.86 -31.96 4.61
N HIS A 817 45.04 -31.00 4.19
CA HIS A 817 45.10 -29.61 4.64
C HIS A 817 44.34 -29.39 5.95
N PRO A 818 44.81 -28.48 6.84
CA PRO A 818 43.99 -28.00 7.93
C PRO A 818 42.66 -27.43 7.45
N TYR A 819 41.55 -27.67 8.16
CA TYR A 819 40.25 -27.15 7.73
C TYR A 819 39.36 -26.69 8.88
N ILE A 820 38.49 -25.73 8.59
CA ILE A 820 37.34 -25.37 9.42
C ILE A 820 36.08 -25.74 8.65
N TRP A 821 35.22 -26.58 9.22
CA TRP A 821 33.96 -26.97 8.60
C TRP A 821 32.76 -26.55 9.45
N VAL A 822 31.90 -25.70 8.89
CA VAL A 822 30.67 -25.24 9.53
C VAL A 822 29.50 -26.11 9.09
N THR A 823 28.77 -26.67 10.05
CA THR A 823 27.57 -27.50 9.84
C THR A 823 26.33 -26.85 10.42
N GLY A 824 25.16 -27.03 9.79
CA GLY A 824 23.88 -26.39 10.19
C GLY A 824 23.37 -26.78 11.59
N GLY A 825 22.48 -25.97 12.18
CA GLY A 825 21.98 -26.12 13.57
C GLY A 825 20.47 -26.46 13.71
N GLU A 826 20.20 -27.35 14.68
CA GLU A 826 18.94 -27.85 15.30
C GLU A 826 17.63 -28.02 14.50
N GLY A 827 17.30 -29.29 14.24
CA GLY A 827 15.96 -29.79 13.88
C GLY A 827 16.04 -31.11 13.10
N GLU A 828 15.62 -32.21 13.72
CA GLU A 828 15.57 -33.59 13.16
C GLU A 828 16.88 -34.33 12.83
N GLN A 829 18.07 -33.73 12.96
CA GLN A 829 19.34 -34.48 12.93
C GLN A 829 19.79 -34.95 14.32
N ARG A 830 18.84 -35.41 15.14
CA ARG A 830 19.11 -35.89 16.52
C ARG A 830 19.66 -37.32 16.58
N SER A 831 19.40 -38.20 15.60
CA SER A 831 19.56 -39.64 15.85
C SER A 831 20.89 -40.29 15.45
N ILE A 832 21.87 -39.57 14.88
CA ILE A 832 23.19 -40.19 14.60
C ILE A 832 24.34 -39.38 15.21
N VAL A 833 24.20 -38.07 15.33
CA VAL A 833 25.31 -37.26 15.86
C VAL A 833 25.40 -37.28 17.40
N GLU A 834 24.39 -37.81 18.10
CA GLU A 834 24.53 -38.16 19.51
C GLU A 834 25.47 -39.36 19.75
N GLU A 835 25.83 -40.12 18.71
CA GLU A 835 26.91 -41.11 18.79
C GLU A 835 28.31 -40.48 18.52
N GLN A 836 28.37 -39.19 18.16
CA GLN A 836 29.61 -38.42 18.01
C GLN A 836 29.56 -37.07 18.76
N ARG A 837 29.73 -37.20 20.08
CA ARG A 837 30.09 -36.20 21.10
C ARG A 837 30.58 -34.83 20.57
N SER A 838 29.86 -33.77 20.93
CA SER A 838 30.39 -32.41 21.12
C SER A 838 30.39 -32.14 22.63
N VAL A 839 31.48 -31.75 23.29
CA VAL A 839 32.32 -30.58 23.06
C VAL A 839 33.76 -30.98 23.39
N VAL A 840 34.67 -30.86 22.42
CA VAL A 840 36.12 -31.13 22.52
C VAL A 840 36.47 -32.60 22.84
N GLU A 841 36.77 -33.40 21.80
CA GLU A 841 37.73 -34.53 21.73
C GLU A 841 37.44 -35.29 20.41
N GLU A 842 38.36 -35.62 19.50
CA GLU A 842 39.72 -36.12 19.69
C GLU A 842 40.59 -35.84 18.44
N GLN A 843 41.45 -34.83 18.53
CA GLN A 843 42.91 -35.02 18.39
C GLN A 843 43.37 -36.44 17.94
N ARG A 844 43.28 -36.73 16.64
CA ARG A 844 44.19 -37.71 16.01
C ARG A 844 45.16 -37.10 15.00
N SER A 845 45.06 -35.79 14.70
CA SER A 845 46.04 -35.10 13.85
C SER A 845 46.16 -33.58 14.01
N GLY A 846 45.25 -32.89 14.69
CA GLY A 846 45.26 -31.42 14.80
C GLY A 846 44.92 -30.67 13.49
N LEU A 847 44.40 -31.39 12.48
CA LEU A 847 44.11 -30.85 11.14
C LEU A 847 42.73 -30.17 11.03
N GLY A 848 41.66 -30.69 11.62
CA GLY A 848 40.29 -30.19 11.40
C GLY A 848 39.61 -29.56 12.62
N LEU A 849 38.83 -28.48 12.42
CA LEU A 849 37.92 -27.86 13.39
C LEU A 849 36.48 -27.86 12.85
N VAL A 850 35.56 -28.57 13.49
CA VAL A 850 34.14 -28.59 13.10
C VAL A 850 33.35 -27.65 14.00
N VAL A 851 32.64 -26.69 13.39
CA VAL A 851 31.82 -25.69 14.08
C VAL A 851 30.36 -25.99 13.77
N ARG A 852 29.54 -26.17 14.81
CA ARG A 852 28.09 -26.41 14.66
C ARG A 852 27.34 -25.11 14.82
N GLY A 853 26.43 -24.84 13.90
CA GLY A 853 25.62 -23.62 13.90
C GLY A 853 26.35 -22.45 13.25
N TRP A 854 26.64 -21.41 14.05
CA TRP A 854 27.12 -20.13 13.54
C TRP A 854 28.66 -20.00 13.62
N ALA A 855 29.26 -19.38 12.61
CA ALA A 855 30.68 -19.02 12.59
C ALA A 855 30.88 -17.59 12.05
N PRO A 856 31.93 -16.86 12.50
CA PRO A 856 32.22 -15.52 12.03
C PRO A 856 32.88 -15.54 10.63
N GLN A 857 32.14 -15.97 9.61
CA GLN A 857 32.63 -16.26 8.25
C GLN A 857 33.52 -15.15 7.66
N ALA A 858 33.10 -13.89 7.71
CA ALA A 858 33.90 -12.77 7.20
C ALA A 858 35.25 -12.62 7.91
N ALA A 859 35.31 -12.86 9.24
CA ALA A 859 36.55 -12.81 10.00
C ALA A 859 37.44 -14.03 9.72
N ILE A 860 36.84 -15.21 9.49
CA ILE A 860 37.57 -16.41 9.09
C ILE A 860 38.21 -16.20 7.72
N LEU A 861 37.44 -15.79 6.72
CA LEU A 861 37.92 -15.53 5.36
C LEU A 861 38.98 -14.42 5.32
N GLY A 862 38.86 -13.39 6.16
CA GLY A 862 39.86 -12.32 6.26
C GLY A 862 41.13 -12.69 7.04
N HIS A 863 41.21 -13.89 7.63
CA HIS A 863 42.36 -14.30 8.44
C HIS A 863 43.51 -14.84 7.56
N ARG A 864 44.75 -14.42 7.85
CA ARG A 864 45.97 -14.80 7.09
C ARG A 864 46.13 -16.29 6.83
N ALA A 865 45.64 -17.13 7.75
CA ALA A 865 45.79 -18.58 7.68
C ALA A 865 44.88 -19.25 6.64
N VAL A 866 43.79 -18.59 6.21
CA VAL A 866 42.84 -19.18 5.27
C VAL A 866 43.36 -19.03 3.85
N GLY A 867 43.54 -20.16 3.15
CA GLY A 867 44.06 -20.22 1.78
C GLY A 867 43.02 -20.60 0.74
N GLY A 868 41.86 -21.12 1.16
CA GLY A 868 40.80 -21.54 0.24
C GLY A 868 39.44 -21.68 0.91
N PHE A 869 38.38 -21.53 0.12
CA PHE A 869 37.00 -21.61 0.58
C PHE A 869 36.16 -22.58 -0.25
N VAL A 870 35.63 -23.64 0.38
CA VAL A 870 34.64 -24.53 -0.22
C VAL A 870 33.26 -23.97 0.04
N THR A 871 32.52 -23.66 -1.03
CA THR A 871 31.25 -22.93 -0.96
C THR A 871 30.21 -23.43 -1.95
N HIS A 872 28.94 -23.27 -1.59
CA HIS A 872 27.80 -23.50 -2.48
C HIS A 872 27.62 -22.45 -3.60
N CYS A 873 28.49 -21.43 -3.66
CA CYS A 873 28.44 -20.36 -4.66
C CYS A 873 27.19 -19.46 -4.59
N GLY A 874 26.50 -19.39 -3.45
CA GLY A 874 25.50 -18.32 -3.25
C GLY A 874 26.18 -16.94 -3.30
N TRP A 875 25.50 -15.96 -3.89
CA TRP A 875 26.13 -14.66 -4.22
C TRP A 875 26.82 -13.97 -3.02
N ASN A 876 26.20 -13.98 -1.84
CA ASN A 876 26.83 -13.42 -0.63
C ASN A 876 28.16 -14.10 -0.27
N SER A 877 28.25 -15.43 -0.40
CA SER A 877 29.49 -16.18 -0.15
C SER A 877 30.56 -15.87 -1.19
N VAL A 878 30.18 -15.71 -2.45
CA VAL A 878 31.08 -15.26 -3.52
C VAL A 878 31.62 -13.87 -3.20
N MET A 879 30.76 -12.93 -2.82
CA MET A 879 31.15 -11.56 -2.49
C MET A 879 32.09 -11.49 -1.27
N GLU A 880 31.84 -12.27 -0.22
CA GLU A 880 32.74 -12.34 0.95
C GLU A 880 34.11 -12.92 0.57
N ALA A 881 34.14 -13.99 -0.22
CA ALA A 881 35.39 -14.62 -0.66
C ALA A 881 36.21 -13.72 -1.58
N VAL A 882 35.55 -13.10 -2.56
CA VAL A 882 36.14 -12.11 -3.47
C VAL A 882 36.69 -10.94 -2.68
N SER A 883 35.93 -10.40 -1.73
CA SER A 883 36.37 -9.26 -0.90
C SER A 883 37.56 -9.59 0.00
N ALA A 884 37.61 -10.83 0.52
CA ALA A 884 38.74 -11.33 1.30
C ALA A 884 39.95 -11.67 0.41
N GLY A 885 39.75 -11.88 -0.89
CA GLY A 885 40.77 -12.32 -1.82
C GLY A 885 41.10 -13.81 -1.71
N VAL A 886 40.13 -14.63 -1.31
CA VAL A 886 40.28 -16.07 -1.08
C VAL A 886 39.74 -16.85 -2.29
N PRO A 887 40.52 -17.77 -2.88
CA PRO A 887 40.05 -18.60 -4.00
C PRO A 887 39.02 -19.64 -3.53
N MET A 888 38.16 -20.08 -4.44
CA MET A 888 36.98 -20.89 -4.11
C MET A 888 36.98 -22.29 -4.75
N ALA A 889 36.65 -23.31 -3.98
CA ALA A 889 36.17 -24.59 -4.50
C ALA A 889 34.65 -24.52 -4.61
N THR A 890 34.15 -24.52 -5.84
CA THR A 890 32.75 -24.26 -6.18
C THR A 890 31.92 -25.54 -6.14
N TRP A 891 30.81 -25.47 -5.41
CA TRP A 891 29.90 -26.60 -5.21
C TRP A 891 28.43 -26.15 -5.29
N PRO A 892 27.96 -25.69 -6.46
CA PRO A 892 26.60 -25.18 -6.62
C PRO A 892 25.54 -26.26 -6.33
N LEU A 893 24.41 -25.83 -5.77
CA LEU A 893 23.29 -26.69 -5.37
C LEU A 893 21.98 -26.33 -6.08
N PHE A 894 21.56 -25.05 -6.05
CA PHE A 894 20.29 -24.56 -6.60
C PHE A 894 20.35 -23.06 -6.91
N ALA A 895 19.20 -22.44 -7.23
CA ALA A 895 19.09 -21.01 -7.55
C ALA A 895 20.07 -20.59 -8.66
N GLU A 896 20.78 -19.47 -8.49
CA GLU A 896 21.72 -18.91 -9.46
C GLU A 896 23.15 -19.48 -9.33
N GLN A 897 23.37 -20.41 -8.41
CA GLN A 897 24.71 -20.83 -7.97
C GLN A 897 25.57 -21.45 -9.09
N PHE A 898 24.96 -22.17 -10.03
CA PHE A 898 25.68 -22.74 -11.18
C PHE A 898 26.17 -21.65 -12.14
N TYR A 899 25.45 -20.54 -12.25
CA TYR A 899 25.89 -19.38 -13.00
C TYR A 899 27.03 -18.67 -12.26
N ASN A 900 26.91 -18.52 -10.94
CA ASN A 900 27.99 -17.95 -10.12
C ASN A 900 29.28 -18.80 -10.20
N GLU A 901 29.17 -20.13 -10.24
CA GLU A 901 30.32 -21.00 -10.49
C GLU A 901 31.00 -20.67 -11.84
N ALA A 902 30.24 -20.49 -12.91
CA ALA A 902 30.80 -20.14 -14.21
C ALA A 902 31.53 -18.79 -14.18
N LEU A 903 30.99 -17.78 -13.48
CA LEU A 903 31.71 -16.52 -13.24
C LEU A 903 33.03 -16.77 -12.51
N VAL A 904 32.99 -17.49 -11.40
CA VAL A 904 34.17 -17.73 -10.53
C VAL A 904 35.26 -18.53 -11.24
N VAL A 905 34.89 -19.58 -11.99
CA VAL A 905 35.85 -20.52 -12.58
C VAL A 905 36.25 -20.12 -13.99
N ASP A 906 35.31 -19.74 -14.85
CA ASP A 906 35.58 -19.56 -16.29
C ASP A 906 35.99 -18.12 -16.62
N VAL A 907 35.36 -17.13 -15.96
CA VAL A 907 35.61 -15.70 -16.21
C VAL A 907 36.72 -15.18 -15.30
N LEU A 908 36.51 -15.19 -13.98
CA LEU A 908 37.46 -14.65 -13.01
C LEU A 908 38.70 -15.55 -12.88
N ARG A 909 38.51 -16.86 -13.05
CA ARG A 909 39.53 -17.90 -12.84
C ARG A 909 40.14 -17.81 -11.45
N VAL A 910 39.28 -17.68 -10.44
CA VAL A 910 39.64 -17.65 -9.01
C VAL A 910 39.08 -18.86 -8.26
N GLY A 911 38.59 -19.87 -8.97
CA GLY A 911 38.09 -21.08 -8.35
C GLY A 911 38.27 -22.36 -9.16
N VAL A 912 37.82 -23.45 -8.55
CA VAL A 912 37.91 -24.83 -9.05
C VAL A 912 36.58 -25.54 -8.81
N ARG A 913 36.09 -26.29 -9.79
CA ARG A 913 34.84 -27.06 -9.65
C ARG A 913 35.05 -28.32 -8.82
N VAL A 914 34.19 -28.54 -7.82
CA VAL A 914 34.17 -29.80 -7.06
C VAL A 914 33.46 -30.92 -7.85
N GLY A 915 32.66 -30.57 -8.86
CA GLY A 915 32.01 -31.53 -9.76
C GLY A 915 30.53 -31.78 -9.49
N ALA A 916 29.84 -30.84 -8.83
CA ALA A 916 28.38 -30.83 -8.81
C ALA A 916 27.83 -30.42 -10.19
N GLU A 917 26.88 -31.18 -10.74
CA GLU A 917 26.40 -30.97 -12.12
C GLU A 917 24.86 -30.93 -12.27
N VAL A 918 24.13 -31.11 -11.17
CA VAL A 918 22.66 -31.18 -11.17
C VAL A 918 22.09 -30.05 -10.32
N TRP A 919 21.30 -29.20 -10.96
CA TRP A 919 20.47 -28.18 -10.33
C TRP A 919 19.22 -28.85 -9.76
N GLY A 920 18.89 -28.56 -8.50
CA GLY A 920 17.65 -29.05 -7.90
C GLY A 920 17.40 -28.49 -6.50
N MET A 921 16.14 -28.33 -6.12
CA MET A 921 15.79 -27.89 -4.76
C MET A 921 15.76 -29.07 -3.78
N ALA A 922 15.28 -30.24 -4.22
CA ALA A 922 15.29 -31.47 -3.46
C ALA A 922 16.71 -32.03 -3.37
N GLU A 923 17.02 -32.64 -2.23
CA GLU A 923 18.36 -33.19 -2.02
C GLU A 923 18.51 -34.57 -2.65
N GLU A 924 17.42 -35.34 -2.65
CA GLU A 924 17.31 -36.70 -3.15
C GLU A 924 17.54 -36.79 -4.67
N GLU A 925 17.38 -35.67 -5.38
CA GLU A 925 17.61 -35.55 -6.82
C GLU A 925 19.09 -35.33 -7.18
N LYS A 926 19.95 -35.04 -6.19
CA LYS A 926 21.35 -34.69 -6.42
C LYS A 926 22.27 -35.91 -6.26
N PRO A 927 23.10 -36.21 -7.26
CA PRO A 927 24.13 -37.25 -7.12
C PRO A 927 25.15 -36.89 -6.03
N VAL A 928 25.56 -37.90 -5.25
CA VAL A 928 26.63 -37.74 -4.26
C VAL A 928 27.95 -37.46 -4.98
N VAL A 929 28.63 -36.38 -4.59
CA VAL A 929 29.97 -36.08 -5.07
C VAL A 929 30.98 -36.91 -4.28
N ALA A 930 31.78 -37.70 -5.01
CA ALA A 930 32.75 -38.62 -4.43
C ALA A 930 33.92 -37.89 -3.74
N ARG A 931 34.41 -38.44 -2.63
CA ARG A 931 35.57 -37.96 -1.85
C ARG A 931 36.81 -37.68 -2.70
N ALA A 932 37.02 -38.43 -3.78
CA ALA A 932 38.16 -38.25 -4.68
C ALA A 932 38.08 -36.90 -5.41
N ASN A 933 36.88 -36.49 -5.83
CA ASN A 933 36.67 -35.20 -6.48
C ASN A 933 36.86 -34.04 -5.47
N ILE A 934 36.38 -34.23 -4.23
CA ILE A 934 36.53 -33.26 -3.14
C ILE A 934 38.02 -33.07 -2.80
N ALA A 935 38.75 -34.17 -2.62
CA ALA A 935 40.17 -34.15 -2.32
C ALA A 935 40.97 -33.49 -3.47
N ALA A 936 40.67 -33.85 -4.72
CA ALA A 936 41.32 -33.26 -5.89
C ALA A 936 41.04 -31.76 -6.02
N ALA A 937 39.80 -31.32 -5.80
CA ALA A 937 39.45 -29.91 -5.86
C ALA A 937 40.14 -29.09 -4.76
N VAL A 938 40.22 -29.63 -3.54
CA VAL A 938 40.94 -28.98 -2.42
C VAL A 938 42.44 -28.94 -2.69
N ALA A 939 43.04 -30.04 -3.15
CA ALA A 939 44.45 -30.09 -3.52
C ALA A 939 44.76 -29.08 -4.63
N GLN A 940 43.96 -29.06 -5.70
CA GLN A 940 44.12 -28.10 -6.80
C GLN A 940 43.96 -26.65 -6.32
N LEU A 941 43.12 -26.39 -5.32
CA LEU A 941 42.94 -25.06 -4.75
C LEU A 941 44.14 -24.61 -3.88
N MET A 942 44.80 -25.54 -3.19
CA MET A 942 45.76 -25.25 -2.12
C MET A 942 47.23 -25.50 -2.47
N GLU A 943 47.54 -26.49 -3.30
CA GLU A 943 48.93 -26.92 -3.60
C GLU A 943 49.66 -25.94 -4.54
N GLU A 944 50.97 -25.74 -4.33
CA GLU A 944 51.84 -24.78 -5.04
C GLU A 944 52.16 -25.20 -6.49
N GLU A 945 51.14 -25.46 -7.31
CA GLU A 945 51.29 -25.55 -8.75
C GLU A 945 51.11 -24.16 -9.39
N ARG A 946 51.73 -23.94 -10.58
CA ARG A 946 51.61 -22.67 -11.33
C ARG A 946 50.16 -22.19 -11.51
N GLY A 947 49.20 -23.11 -11.59
CA GLY A 947 47.78 -22.78 -11.68
C GLY A 947 47.15 -22.28 -10.37
N SER A 948 47.63 -22.76 -9.21
CA SER A 948 47.15 -22.33 -7.88
C SER A 948 47.65 -20.95 -7.51
N GLU A 949 48.94 -20.69 -7.76
CA GLU A 949 49.55 -19.37 -7.54
C GLU A 949 48.87 -18.26 -8.34
N GLU A 950 48.55 -18.52 -9.61
CA GLU A 950 47.83 -17.56 -10.44
C GLU A 950 46.39 -17.34 -9.97
N ARG A 951 45.69 -18.37 -9.46
CA ARG A 951 44.36 -18.23 -8.86
C ARG A 951 44.41 -17.35 -7.62
N LYS A 952 45.35 -17.61 -6.71
CA LYS A 952 45.55 -16.81 -5.49
C LYS A 952 45.89 -15.36 -5.82
N ARG A 953 46.77 -15.13 -6.80
CA ARG A 953 47.12 -13.78 -7.28
C ARG A 953 45.90 -13.02 -7.80
N ARG A 954 45.05 -13.67 -8.62
CA ARG A 954 43.82 -13.09 -9.15
C ARG A 954 42.79 -12.82 -8.05
N ALA A 955 42.63 -13.75 -7.10
CA ALA A 955 41.74 -13.58 -5.97
C ALA A 955 42.18 -12.37 -5.11
N ALA A 956 43.46 -12.27 -4.77
CA ALA A 956 44.01 -11.13 -4.05
C ALA A 956 43.83 -9.80 -4.80
N GLU A 957 44.02 -9.80 -6.13
CA GLU A 957 43.75 -8.64 -6.97
C GLU A 957 42.29 -8.21 -6.93
N MET A 958 41.35 -9.17 -6.99
CA MET A 958 39.92 -8.90 -6.87
C MET A 958 39.54 -8.40 -5.48
N GLY A 959 40.14 -8.92 -4.41
CA GLY A 959 39.93 -8.40 -3.05
C GLY A 959 40.41 -6.97 -2.88
N ARG A 960 41.52 -6.59 -3.55
CA ARG A 960 41.96 -5.18 -3.59
C ARG A 960 40.95 -4.32 -4.35
N LYS A 961 40.53 -4.73 -5.54
CA LYS A 961 39.53 -4.00 -6.36
C LYS A 961 38.20 -3.83 -5.62
N ALA A 962 37.74 -4.86 -4.91
CA ALA A 962 36.54 -4.82 -4.09
C ALA A 962 36.60 -3.73 -3.00
N ARG A 963 37.74 -3.61 -2.30
CA ARG A 963 37.97 -2.55 -1.31
C ARG A 963 38.11 -1.16 -1.94
N GLU A 964 38.78 -1.07 -3.09
CA GLU A 964 38.92 0.18 -3.85
C GLU A 964 37.57 0.66 -4.38
N ALA A 965 36.68 -0.23 -4.80
CA ALA A 965 35.35 0.10 -5.33
C ALA A 965 34.45 0.80 -4.30
N VAL A 966 34.51 0.39 -3.03
CA VAL A 966 33.70 0.99 -1.95
C VAL A 966 34.40 2.13 -1.22
N ALA A 967 35.71 2.31 -1.42
CA ALA A 967 36.45 3.45 -0.90
C ALA A 967 36.02 4.75 -1.59
N VAL A 968 36.28 5.89 -0.94
CA VAL A 968 35.95 7.22 -1.48
C VAL A 968 36.53 7.39 -2.89
N GLY A 969 35.66 7.67 -3.87
CA GLY A 969 36.02 7.79 -5.28
C GLY A 969 36.08 6.48 -6.08
N GLY A 970 35.85 5.34 -5.44
CA GLY A 970 35.70 4.04 -6.09
C GLY A 970 34.43 3.95 -6.95
N SER A 971 34.33 2.88 -7.76
CA SER A 971 33.22 2.64 -8.69
C SER A 971 31.86 2.59 -7.98
N SER A 972 31.69 1.67 -7.03
CA SER A 972 30.48 1.54 -6.21
C SER A 972 30.23 2.77 -5.36
N TYR A 973 31.29 3.39 -4.82
CA TYR A 973 31.15 4.63 -4.07
C TYR A 973 30.51 5.73 -4.92
N SER A 974 31.00 5.90 -6.14
CA SER A 974 30.55 6.92 -7.08
C SER A 974 29.14 6.65 -7.60
N GLU A 975 28.76 5.39 -7.83
CA GLU A 975 27.40 5.07 -8.28
C GLU A 975 26.33 5.32 -7.21
N VAL A 976 26.64 5.09 -5.93
CA VAL A 976 25.74 5.46 -4.84
C VAL A 976 25.56 6.98 -4.79
N ASP A 977 26.63 7.76 -4.95
CA ASP A 977 26.54 9.24 -4.97
C ASP A 977 25.72 9.74 -6.17
N GLN A 978 25.89 9.12 -7.35
CA GLN A 978 25.09 9.43 -8.53
C GLN A 978 23.62 9.11 -8.32
N LEU A 979 23.31 7.94 -7.76
CA LEU A 979 21.94 7.54 -7.45
C LEU A 979 21.31 8.50 -6.43
N MET A 980 22.04 8.86 -5.36
CA MET A 980 21.57 9.83 -4.36
C MET A 980 21.32 11.22 -4.97
N SER A 981 22.21 11.66 -5.86
CA SER A 981 22.02 12.92 -6.61
C SER A 981 20.82 12.86 -7.54
N GLU A 982 20.56 11.71 -8.16
CA GLU A 982 19.38 11.51 -9.00
C GLU A 982 18.10 11.51 -8.16
N LEU A 983 18.08 10.84 -7.00
CA LEU A 983 16.96 10.90 -6.06
C LEU A 983 16.72 12.32 -5.56
N SER A 984 17.78 13.10 -5.31
CA SER A 984 17.73 14.53 -4.99
C SER A 984 17.08 15.32 -6.12
N ARG A 985 17.48 15.08 -7.38
CA ARG A 985 16.88 15.76 -8.53
C ARG A 985 15.40 15.40 -8.68
N LEU A 986 15.03 14.12 -8.53
CA LEU A 986 13.62 13.71 -8.57
C LEU A 986 12.81 14.36 -7.46
N GLN A 987 13.38 14.48 -6.26
CA GLN A 987 12.76 15.19 -5.15
C GLN A 987 12.64 16.70 -5.43
N LEU A 988 13.65 17.31 -6.06
CA LEU A 988 13.66 18.72 -6.44
C LEU A 988 12.70 19.01 -7.59
N GLU A 989 12.63 18.16 -8.61
CA GLU A 989 11.66 18.24 -9.71
C GLU A 989 10.23 18.11 -9.17
N ARG A 990 10.00 17.16 -8.25
CA ARG A 990 8.74 17.08 -7.48
C ARG A 990 8.48 18.35 -6.67
N SER A 991 9.51 19.02 -6.16
CA SER A 991 9.36 20.27 -5.37
C SER A 991 9.22 21.53 -6.23
N GLN A 992 9.78 21.55 -7.44
CA GLN A 992 9.77 22.67 -8.38
C GLN A 992 8.58 22.64 -9.33
N GLN A 993 7.99 21.47 -9.59
CA GLN A 993 6.65 21.37 -10.17
C GLN A 993 5.55 21.76 -9.15
N ASN A 994 5.93 21.97 -7.89
CA ASN A 994 5.08 22.45 -6.80
C ASN A 994 5.32 23.95 -6.47
N LEU A 995 6.19 24.67 -7.20
CA LEU A 995 6.42 26.13 -7.14
C LEU A 995 5.97 26.78 -8.45
#